data_AF-A0AAD9BBU4-F1
#
_entry.id   AF-A0AAD9BBU4-F1
#
_cell.length_a   1.000
_cell.length_b   1.000
_cell.length_c   1.000
_cell.angle_alpha   90.00
_cell.angle_beta   90.00
_cell.angle_gamma   90.00
#
_symmetry.space_group_name_H-M   'P 1'
#
loop_
_entity.id
_entity.type
_entity.pdbx_description
1 polymer ?
#
loop_
_entity_poly.entity_id
_entity_poly.type
_entity_poly.pdbx_seq_one_letter_code
_entity_poly.pdbx_strand_id
1 'polypeptide(L)'
;MDSKQNDNTQVQGPVGGIFLEKTKEKITIYQAMKKRLLKPGTALALLEAQAATVGIIDPINNRILPVVDAVKEGIVGPEMKEKLLIAEKAVSGYVDPYTNQMISVFQAIRKDLVPIEYGLRLLEAQIATNGLFDPVEKSTISVESAIQKGYYEKGLLNDQMSELKVFYNPSSQENLSYQNLLEKCTVEPDTGLVLLPVCITFKGLRRGISSTELFESKIIDKQTFDDLQKGKTNTQDVMLMETVKEYLEGKGSIAGIAVLSSNQRMSIYEAMKKGILMPGTALVLLEAQAATGFMIDPVENKKYTVDEAIKNKVFGPEYHAKLRSAERAVTGYKDPYSGETISLFQAMSKDLMVKEHGIRLLEAQIATGGIIDPINSHRLPTEVAFKRGYFDEEMNAILEDSGDDTKDRLNFNFIDYQTKMTFKEEKVNVTCGKYMGMTVSLWELLMSEYFDEHQRRDILQKFREGKLNIKMVTTTILEVIEKSVKTTNCVFEGIRETVTAKQLVDADIISKEVMEDLEKGKTSVKEVIADESVHVYLQGKDSIAGILLPDSQIMSIYQAKQKGKLMPGTALILLEAQAATGFIIDPIGNRKFSVDDAVKAKIVGPDVCQKLRSAEKAVTGYKNPYDGQIISLFQAMQKDLIVKDHGIRLLEAQIATGGIIDPVNSHRIPVHVAYKKGYFNEEMNEILADPSDDTKDSLTPTPMRT
;
A
#
# COMPACT_ATOMS: atom_id res chain seq x y z
N MET A 1 -28.01 20.65 17.58
CA MET A 1 -29.37 20.34 18.04
C MET A 1 -29.68 18.98 17.43
N ASP A 2 -29.59 17.84 18.10
CA ASP A 2 -29.57 17.56 19.54
C ASP A 2 -28.59 16.42 19.85
N SER A 3 -27.71 16.66 20.82
CA SER A 3 -26.86 15.66 21.45
C SER A 3 -27.74 14.79 22.34
N LYS A 4 -28.00 13.55 21.95
CA LYS A 4 -28.54 12.54 22.88
C LYS A 4 -27.51 12.30 23.97
N GLN A 5 -27.77 12.87 25.15
CA GLN A 5 -27.14 12.47 26.41
C GLN A 5 -27.45 10.99 26.62
N ASN A 6 -26.40 10.17 26.68
CA ASN A 6 -26.47 8.81 27.19
C ASN A 6 -26.59 8.88 28.73
N ASP A 7 -27.78 9.23 29.21
CA ASP A 7 -28.22 8.92 30.58
C ASP A 7 -28.82 7.51 30.56
N ASN A 8 -27.98 6.50 30.82
CA ASN A 8 -28.37 5.17 31.31
C ASN A 8 -27.13 4.35 31.68
N THR A 9 -26.36 4.77 32.68
CA THR A 9 -25.45 3.87 33.41
C THR A 9 -26.29 3.06 34.39
N GLN A 10 -26.86 1.95 33.90
CA GLN A 10 -27.41 0.91 34.77
C GLN A 10 -26.23 0.39 35.61
N VAL A 11 -26.25 0.66 36.91
CA VAL A 11 -25.19 0.24 37.85
C VAL A 11 -25.05 -1.28 37.79
N GLN A 12 -23.96 -1.76 37.20
CA GLN A 12 -23.75 -3.17 36.91
C GLN A 12 -22.75 -3.73 37.94
N GLY A 13 -23.13 -4.79 38.67
CA GLY A 13 -22.26 -5.41 39.68
C GLY A 13 -20.99 -6.02 39.08
N PRO A 14 -19.98 -6.38 39.90
CA PRO A 14 -18.79 -7.07 39.41
C PRO A 14 -19.16 -8.43 38.81
N VAL A 15 -18.26 -8.99 37.99
CA VAL A 15 -18.39 -10.37 37.46
C VAL A 15 -18.58 -11.34 38.62
N GLY A 16 -19.80 -11.84 38.84
CA GLY A 16 -20.22 -12.66 39.96
C GLY A 16 -19.91 -14.15 39.80
N GLY A 17 -19.72 -14.62 38.57
CA GLY A 17 -19.47 -16.03 38.29
C GLY A 17 -19.18 -16.29 36.83
N ILE A 18 -19.04 -17.58 36.50
CA ILE A 18 -18.85 -18.05 35.13
C ILE A 18 -20.13 -18.71 34.64
N PHE A 19 -20.60 -18.30 33.46
CA PHE A 19 -21.68 -18.94 32.76
C PHE A 19 -21.11 -19.92 31.74
N LEU A 20 -21.42 -21.21 31.89
CA LEU A 20 -21.03 -22.22 30.92
C LEU A 20 -22.09 -22.30 29.82
N GLU A 21 -21.76 -21.81 28.62
CA GLU A 21 -22.69 -21.84 27.48
C GLU A 21 -23.16 -23.27 27.16
N LYS A 22 -22.27 -24.26 27.38
CA LYS A 22 -22.55 -25.69 27.15
C LYS A 22 -23.71 -26.22 27.99
N THR A 23 -23.66 -26.01 29.31
CA THR A 23 -24.62 -26.61 30.25
C THR A 23 -25.70 -25.62 30.68
N LYS A 24 -25.56 -24.35 30.31
CA LYS A 24 -26.33 -23.22 30.83
C LYS A 24 -26.27 -23.14 32.37
N GLU A 25 -25.22 -23.72 32.96
CA GLU A 25 -24.99 -23.69 34.41
C GLU A 25 -24.10 -22.50 34.75
N LYS A 26 -24.37 -21.91 35.91
CA LYS A 26 -23.46 -20.96 36.56
C LYS A 26 -22.59 -21.69 37.57
N ILE A 27 -21.30 -21.39 37.55
CA ILE A 27 -20.31 -21.93 38.50
C ILE A 27 -19.48 -20.80 39.10
N THR A 28 -18.83 -21.08 40.22
CA THR A 28 -17.92 -20.10 40.83
C THR A 28 -16.66 -19.94 39.98
N ILE A 29 -16.01 -18.77 40.06
CA ILE A 29 -14.73 -18.50 39.36
C ILE A 29 -13.67 -19.53 39.78
N TYR A 30 -13.66 -19.92 41.05
CA TYR A 30 -12.75 -20.92 41.59
C TYR A 30 -13.00 -22.33 41.02
N GLN A 31 -14.27 -22.73 40.89
CA GLN A 31 -14.63 -24.00 40.24
C GLN A 31 -14.22 -24.01 38.77
N ALA A 32 -14.39 -22.89 38.05
CA ALA A 32 -13.97 -22.75 36.66
C ALA A 32 -12.44 -22.90 36.52
N MET A 33 -11.66 -22.36 37.45
CA MET A 33 -10.21 -22.57 37.53
C MET A 33 -9.86 -24.06 37.75
N LYS A 34 -10.51 -24.72 38.72
CA LYS A 34 -10.27 -26.16 38.99
C LYS A 34 -10.61 -27.04 37.78
N LYS A 35 -11.66 -26.69 37.04
CA LYS A 35 -12.04 -27.35 35.78
C LYS A 35 -11.15 -26.98 34.59
N ARG A 36 -10.09 -26.19 34.81
CA ARG A 36 -9.14 -25.68 33.78
C ARG A 36 -9.81 -24.84 32.68
N LEU A 37 -10.99 -24.30 32.94
CA LEU A 37 -11.70 -23.38 32.06
C LEU A 37 -11.16 -21.96 32.16
N LEU A 38 -10.55 -21.63 33.31
CA LEU A 38 -9.83 -20.38 33.54
C LEU A 38 -8.38 -20.65 33.93
N LYS A 39 -7.47 -19.82 33.42
CA LYS A 39 -6.10 -19.78 33.91
C LYS A 39 -6.09 -19.24 35.36
N PRO A 40 -5.20 -19.74 36.24
CA PRO A 40 -5.15 -19.29 37.64
C PRO A 40 -4.98 -17.77 37.81
N GLY A 41 -4.16 -17.13 36.97
CA GLY A 41 -3.98 -15.68 37.01
C GLY A 41 -5.25 -14.89 36.70
N THR A 42 -6.03 -15.34 35.71
CA THR A 42 -7.31 -14.73 35.34
C THR A 42 -8.35 -14.91 36.44
N ALA A 43 -8.45 -16.13 37.00
CA ALA A 43 -9.36 -16.42 38.09
C ALA A 43 -9.06 -15.56 39.33
N LEU A 44 -7.76 -15.42 39.67
CA LEU A 44 -7.33 -14.54 40.75
C LEU A 44 -7.71 -13.08 40.48
N ALA A 45 -7.43 -12.55 39.28
CA ALA A 45 -7.76 -11.17 38.93
C ALA A 45 -9.27 -10.87 39.06
N LEU A 46 -10.13 -11.80 38.63
CA LEU A 46 -11.59 -11.64 38.76
C LEU A 46 -12.05 -11.70 40.23
N LEU A 47 -11.46 -12.59 41.04
CA LEU A 47 -11.74 -12.68 42.47
C LEU A 47 -11.22 -11.45 43.23
N GLU A 48 -10.07 -10.89 42.83
CA GLU A 48 -9.55 -9.62 43.36
C GLU A 48 -10.52 -8.47 43.06
N ALA A 49 -11.07 -8.41 41.84
CA ALA A 49 -12.07 -7.42 41.48
C ALA A 49 -13.37 -7.57 42.31
N GLN A 50 -13.83 -8.80 42.56
CA GLN A 50 -14.96 -9.05 43.48
C GLN A 50 -14.66 -8.56 44.90
N ALA A 51 -13.51 -8.95 45.46
CA ALA A 51 -13.09 -8.57 46.81
C ALA A 51 -12.90 -7.05 46.96
N ALA A 52 -12.44 -6.37 45.92
CA ALA A 52 -12.20 -4.93 45.92
C ALA A 52 -13.43 -4.07 45.61
N THR A 53 -14.60 -4.67 45.39
CA THR A 53 -15.85 -3.95 45.07
C THR A 53 -16.96 -4.22 46.08
N VAL A 54 -17.26 -5.49 46.34
CA VAL A 54 -18.40 -5.86 47.22
C VAL A 54 -18.04 -6.98 48.20
N GLY A 55 -17.18 -7.91 47.80
CA GLY A 55 -16.91 -9.16 48.50
C GLY A 55 -16.99 -10.35 47.54
N ILE A 56 -16.63 -11.54 48.01
CA ILE A 56 -16.65 -12.74 47.16
C ILE A 56 -18.08 -13.18 46.90
N ILE A 57 -18.42 -13.38 45.62
CA ILE A 57 -19.79 -13.73 45.22
C ILE A 57 -19.93 -15.25 45.09
N ASP A 58 -20.96 -15.79 45.71
CA ASP A 58 -21.48 -17.13 45.50
C ASP A 58 -22.64 -17.07 44.49
N PRO A 59 -22.39 -17.32 43.19
CA PRO A 59 -23.42 -17.22 42.16
C PRO A 59 -24.50 -18.30 42.28
N ILE A 60 -24.24 -19.40 43.00
CA ILE A 60 -25.18 -20.53 43.14
C ILE A 60 -26.26 -20.18 44.16
N ASN A 61 -25.84 -19.65 45.32
CA ASN A 61 -26.75 -19.28 46.40
C ASN A 61 -27.12 -17.80 46.41
N ASN A 62 -26.60 -17.01 45.46
CA ASN A 62 -26.77 -15.55 45.35
C ASN A 62 -26.40 -14.81 46.66
N ARG A 63 -25.24 -15.15 47.23
CA ARG A 63 -24.72 -14.54 48.48
C ARG A 63 -23.41 -13.82 48.21
N ILE A 64 -23.14 -12.78 49.00
CA ILE A 64 -21.85 -12.09 49.03
C ILE A 64 -21.22 -12.36 50.39
N LEU A 65 -19.97 -12.79 50.40
CA LEU A 65 -19.25 -13.20 51.61
C LEU A 65 -17.91 -12.46 51.72
N PRO A 66 -17.48 -12.12 52.94
CA PRO A 66 -16.10 -11.71 53.20
C PRO A 66 -15.12 -12.80 52.78
N VAL A 67 -13.88 -12.42 52.43
CA VAL A 67 -12.87 -13.37 51.94
C VAL A 67 -12.64 -14.53 52.90
N VAL A 68 -12.65 -14.26 54.21
CA VAL A 68 -12.43 -15.27 55.25
C VAL A 68 -13.52 -16.33 55.25
N ASP A 69 -14.79 -15.94 55.06
CA ASP A 69 -15.92 -16.86 55.10
C ASP A 69 -16.08 -17.61 53.77
N ALA A 70 -15.80 -16.94 52.64
CA ALA A 70 -15.76 -17.59 51.34
C ALA A 70 -14.72 -18.73 51.25
N VAL A 71 -13.58 -18.60 51.94
CA VAL A 71 -12.56 -19.66 52.04
C VAL A 71 -13.03 -20.80 52.94
N LYS A 72 -13.72 -20.52 54.06
CA LYS A 72 -14.28 -21.56 54.94
C LYS A 72 -15.36 -22.37 54.22
N GLU A 73 -16.22 -21.72 53.44
CA GLU A 73 -17.29 -22.37 52.67
C GLU A 73 -16.79 -23.01 51.36
N GLY A 74 -15.49 -22.90 51.04
CA GLY A 74 -14.90 -23.54 49.86
C GLY A 74 -15.28 -22.91 48.52
N ILE A 75 -15.86 -21.70 48.54
CA ILE A 75 -16.17 -20.91 47.34
C ILE A 75 -14.86 -20.46 46.67
N VAL A 76 -13.83 -20.20 47.48
CA VAL A 76 -12.46 -19.89 47.05
C VAL A 76 -11.45 -20.77 47.78
N GLY A 77 -10.35 -21.10 47.11
CA GLY A 77 -9.27 -21.90 47.68
C GLY A 77 -8.42 -21.17 48.71
N PRO A 78 -7.89 -21.88 49.72
CA PRO A 78 -6.99 -21.30 50.72
C PRO A 78 -5.73 -20.68 50.10
N GLU A 79 -5.29 -21.17 48.94
CA GLU A 79 -4.14 -20.66 48.19
C GLU A 79 -4.29 -19.21 47.69
N MET A 80 -5.53 -18.71 47.60
CA MET A 80 -5.81 -17.33 47.18
C MET A 80 -6.09 -16.39 48.35
N LYS A 81 -6.23 -16.91 49.57
CA LYS A 81 -6.69 -16.16 50.75
C LYS A 81 -5.89 -14.89 51.00
N GLU A 82 -4.56 -14.99 51.07
CA GLU A 82 -3.70 -13.85 51.39
C GLU A 82 -3.81 -12.72 50.38
N LYS A 83 -3.84 -13.07 49.09
CA LYS A 83 -3.97 -12.09 47.99
C LYS A 83 -5.33 -11.41 47.99
N LEU A 84 -6.40 -12.17 48.24
CA LEU A 84 -7.75 -11.63 48.28
C LEU A 84 -7.99 -10.75 49.51
N LEU A 85 -7.36 -11.04 50.65
CA LEU A 85 -7.39 -10.15 51.82
C LEU A 85 -6.71 -8.81 51.53
N ILE A 86 -5.68 -8.78 50.68
CA ILE A 86 -5.05 -7.52 50.24
C ILE A 86 -6.01 -6.74 49.34
N ALA A 87 -6.74 -7.41 48.45
CA ALA A 87 -7.75 -6.77 47.60
C ALA A 87 -8.97 -6.26 48.40
N GLU A 88 -9.41 -6.99 49.42
CA GLU A 88 -10.51 -6.60 50.32
C GLU A 88 -10.21 -5.30 51.12
N LYS A 89 -8.92 -4.94 51.27
CA LYS A 89 -8.53 -3.62 51.81
C LYS A 89 -8.99 -2.45 50.95
N ALA A 90 -9.31 -2.67 49.66
CA ALA A 90 -9.86 -1.63 48.82
C ALA A 90 -11.27 -1.17 49.24
N VAL A 91 -12.02 -2.01 49.95
CA VAL A 91 -13.39 -1.73 50.46
C VAL A 91 -13.48 -1.70 51.98
N SER A 92 -12.42 -2.10 52.69
CA SER A 92 -12.31 -1.87 54.14
C SER A 92 -11.44 -0.65 54.47
N GLY A 93 -10.61 -0.20 53.54
CA GLY A 93 -9.68 0.93 53.62
C GLY A 93 -8.25 0.50 54.04
N TYR A 94 -7.25 1.28 53.62
CA TYR A 94 -5.85 1.05 54.00
C TYR A 94 -5.51 1.88 55.23
N VAL A 95 -4.74 1.31 56.17
CA VAL A 95 -4.24 2.07 57.32
C VAL A 95 -2.95 2.77 56.92
N ASP A 96 -2.92 4.09 57.03
CA ASP A 96 -1.69 4.86 56.89
C ASP A 96 -0.77 4.61 58.09
N PRO A 97 0.46 4.07 57.92
CA PRO A 97 1.37 3.80 59.03
C PRO A 97 1.75 5.04 59.85
N TYR A 98 1.67 6.23 59.26
CA TYR A 98 2.12 7.48 59.89
C TYR A 98 1.01 8.20 60.65
N THR A 99 -0.22 8.16 60.12
CA THR A 99 -1.36 8.89 60.69
C THR A 99 -2.38 7.97 61.38
N ASN A 100 -2.27 6.65 61.19
CA ASN A 100 -3.23 5.64 61.62
C ASN A 100 -4.66 5.90 61.11
N GLN A 101 -4.80 6.70 60.05
CA GLN A 101 -6.07 7.00 59.40
C GLN A 101 -6.36 5.99 58.29
N MET A 102 -7.64 5.75 58.05
CA MET A 102 -8.11 4.95 56.93
C MET A 102 -8.05 5.80 55.65
N ILE A 103 -7.35 5.32 54.64
CA ILE A 103 -7.15 6.00 53.36
C ILE A 103 -7.67 5.15 52.20
N SER A 104 -8.00 5.81 51.09
CA SER A 104 -8.52 5.15 49.89
C SER A 104 -7.40 4.45 49.12
N VAL A 105 -7.76 3.59 48.14
CA VAL A 105 -6.80 2.92 47.26
C VAL A 105 -5.89 3.95 46.56
N PHE A 106 -6.45 5.04 46.04
CA PHE A 106 -5.68 6.08 45.35
C PHE A 106 -4.67 6.76 46.27
N GLN A 107 -5.06 7.07 47.51
CA GLN A 107 -4.16 7.65 48.50
C GLN A 107 -3.07 6.66 48.94
N ALA A 108 -3.40 5.36 49.00
CA ALA A 108 -2.44 4.31 49.28
C ALA A 108 -1.39 4.16 48.15
N ILE A 109 -1.80 4.32 46.89
CA ILE A 109 -0.87 4.38 45.74
C ILE A 109 0.08 5.57 45.88
N ARG A 110 -0.44 6.77 46.18
CA ARG A 110 0.39 7.99 46.34
C ARG A 110 1.39 7.92 47.50
N LYS A 111 1.17 7.01 48.45
CA LYS A 111 2.03 6.77 49.61
C LYS A 111 2.88 5.50 49.46
N ASP A 112 2.93 4.92 48.26
CA ASP A 112 3.66 3.69 47.94
C ASP A 112 3.30 2.48 48.83
N LEU A 113 2.11 2.47 49.44
CA LEU A 113 1.61 1.35 50.24
C LEU A 113 1.05 0.23 49.37
N VAL A 114 0.64 0.57 48.15
CA VAL A 114 0.13 -0.35 47.12
C VAL A 114 0.87 -0.06 45.81
N PRO A 115 1.44 -1.07 45.13
CA PRO A 115 2.07 -0.87 43.83
C PRO A 115 1.09 -0.24 42.83
N ILE A 116 1.56 0.74 42.06
CA ILE A 116 0.71 1.54 41.17
C ILE A 116 -0.11 0.69 40.21
N GLU A 117 0.51 -0.26 39.50
CA GLU A 117 -0.18 -1.16 38.56
C GLU A 117 -1.30 -1.98 39.24
N TYR A 118 -1.05 -2.46 40.46
CA TYR A 118 -2.03 -3.25 41.20
C TYR A 118 -3.18 -2.37 41.70
N GLY A 119 -2.87 -1.19 42.27
CA GLY A 119 -3.87 -0.26 42.77
C GLY A 119 -4.78 0.29 41.67
N LEU A 120 -4.23 0.57 40.48
CA LEU A 120 -5.01 1.02 39.32
C LEU A 120 -6.03 -0.03 38.88
N ARG A 121 -5.70 -1.32 38.91
CA ARG A 121 -6.65 -2.42 38.61
C ARG A 121 -7.82 -2.45 39.59
N LEU A 122 -7.57 -2.19 40.88
CA LEU A 122 -8.63 -2.16 41.88
C LEU A 122 -9.52 -0.92 41.69
N LEU A 123 -8.92 0.24 41.41
CA LEU A 123 -9.65 1.48 41.10
C LEU A 123 -10.53 1.32 39.85
N GLU A 124 -10.00 0.68 38.81
CA GLU A 124 -10.74 0.38 37.58
C GLU A 124 -11.97 -0.48 37.87
N ALA A 125 -11.82 -1.56 38.64
CA ALA A 125 -12.93 -2.42 39.03
C ALA A 125 -14.01 -1.69 39.85
N GLN A 126 -13.59 -0.81 40.77
CA GLN A 126 -14.49 0.04 41.55
C GLN A 126 -15.28 1.02 40.66
N ILE A 127 -14.57 1.75 39.79
CA ILE A 127 -15.18 2.74 38.88
C ILE A 127 -16.16 2.09 37.90
N ALA A 128 -15.82 0.91 37.38
CA ALA A 128 -16.65 0.21 36.40
C ALA A 128 -17.93 -0.43 36.98
N THR A 129 -18.03 -0.55 38.32
CA THR A 129 -19.16 -1.23 38.98
C THR A 129 -20.05 -0.25 39.76
N ASN A 130 -19.65 0.10 40.99
CA ASN A 130 -20.47 0.85 41.96
C ASN A 130 -19.84 2.19 42.38
N GLY A 131 -18.76 2.64 41.73
CA GLY A 131 -18.01 3.84 42.10
C GLY A 131 -16.89 3.55 43.11
N LEU A 132 -16.24 4.62 43.58
CA LEU A 132 -15.04 4.53 44.41
C LEU A 132 -15.39 4.40 45.88
N PHE A 133 -14.62 3.62 46.63
CA PHE A 133 -14.84 3.45 48.07
C PHE A 133 -14.34 4.67 48.87
N ASP A 134 -15.22 5.23 49.71
CA ASP A 134 -14.88 6.26 50.69
C ASP A 134 -14.49 5.62 52.03
N PRO A 135 -13.21 5.72 52.46
CA PRO A 135 -12.74 5.10 53.69
C PRO A 135 -13.29 5.74 54.97
N VAL A 136 -13.81 6.98 54.88
CA VAL A 136 -14.35 7.72 56.04
C VAL A 136 -15.81 7.36 56.25
N GLU A 137 -16.62 7.47 55.19
CA GLU A 137 -18.05 7.16 55.24
C GLU A 137 -18.34 5.66 55.16
N LYS A 138 -17.33 4.85 54.81
CA LYS A 138 -17.45 3.39 54.57
C LYS A 138 -18.53 3.03 53.55
N SER A 139 -18.70 3.89 52.56
CA SER A 139 -19.69 3.74 51.48
C SER A 139 -19.04 4.00 50.13
N THR A 140 -19.63 3.50 49.04
CA THR A 140 -19.20 3.86 47.69
C THR A 140 -19.76 5.23 47.30
N ILE A 141 -18.93 6.03 46.62
CA ILE A 141 -19.27 7.38 46.14
C ILE A 141 -19.05 7.49 44.63
N SER A 142 -19.72 8.46 44.00
CA SER A 142 -19.53 8.73 42.57
C SER A 142 -18.12 9.22 42.27
N VAL A 143 -17.68 9.03 41.01
CA VAL A 143 -16.35 9.49 40.55
C VAL A 143 -16.18 11.01 40.74
N GLU A 144 -17.23 11.79 40.52
CA GLU A 144 -17.20 13.25 40.70
C GLU A 144 -16.99 13.64 42.17
N SER A 145 -17.67 12.97 43.10
CA SER A 145 -17.50 13.17 44.54
C SER A 145 -16.10 12.74 45.00
N ALA A 146 -15.59 11.63 44.46
CA ALA A 146 -14.25 11.15 44.74
C ALA A 146 -13.16 12.14 44.29
N ILE A 147 -13.34 12.81 43.15
CA ILE A 147 -12.42 13.87 42.68
C ILE A 147 -12.43 15.05 43.66
N GLN A 148 -13.62 15.50 44.09
CA GLN A 148 -13.74 16.61 45.04
C GLN A 148 -13.09 16.30 46.39
N LYS A 149 -13.19 15.04 46.85
CA LYS A 149 -12.56 14.57 48.10
C LYS A 149 -11.07 14.20 47.96
N GLY A 150 -10.50 14.29 46.74
CA GLY A 150 -9.10 13.93 46.48
C GLY A 150 -8.81 12.42 46.55
N TYR A 151 -9.84 11.58 46.39
CA TYR A 151 -9.73 10.12 46.34
C TYR A 151 -9.53 9.59 44.92
N TYR A 152 -9.52 10.45 43.90
CA TYR A 152 -9.20 10.11 42.52
C TYR A 152 -8.78 11.34 41.73
N GLU A 153 -7.95 11.16 40.70
CA GLU A 153 -7.54 12.20 39.77
C GLU A 153 -8.18 11.97 38.39
N LYS A 154 -8.81 13.02 37.85
CA LYS A 154 -9.51 12.93 36.56
C LYS A 154 -8.52 12.59 35.45
N GLY A 155 -8.79 11.50 34.72
CA GLY A 155 -7.98 11.09 33.57
C GLY A 155 -6.90 10.04 33.89
N LEU A 156 -6.68 9.70 35.17
CA LEU A 156 -5.64 8.75 35.60
C LEU A 156 -5.69 7.40 34.86
N LEU A 157 -6.89 6.87 34.59
CA LEU A 157 -7.05 5.59 33.89
C LEU A 157 -6.92 5.71 32.36
N ASN A 158 -7.14 6.90 31.79
CA ASN A 158 -7.04 7.11 30.35
C ASN A 158 -5.57 7.09 29.87
N ASP A 159 -4.66 7.60 30.69
CA ASP A 159 -3.24 7.68 30.37
C ASP A 159 -2.53 6.31 30.44
N GLN A 160 -3.10 5.33 31.15
CA GLN A 160 -2.51 4.01 31.40
C GLN A 160 -3.32 2.83 30.80
N MET A 161 -4.13 3.11 29.77
CA MET A 161 -5.00 2.15 29.07
C MET A 161 -4.32 0.83 28.62
N SER A 162 -3.01 0.83 28.34
CA SER A 162 -2.28 -0.40 27.99
C SER A 162 -1.98 -1.29 29.19
N GLU A 163 -1.76 -0.70 30.37
CA GLU A 163 -1.39 -1.40 31.61
C GLU A 163 -2.61 -2.03 32.29
N LEU A 164 -3.82 -1.55 31.98
CA LEU A 164 -5.09 -2.05 32.50
C LEU A 164 -5.64 -3.29 31.78
N LYS A 165 -5.05 -3.66 30.63
CA LYS A 165 -5.44 -4.88 29.88
C LYS A 165 -4.89 -6.15 30.53
N VAL A 166 -5.41 -6.47 31.72
CA VAL A 166 -4.92 -7.61 32.53
C VAL A 166 -5.97 -8.72 32.64
N PHE A 167 -7.24 -8.42 32.33
CA PHE A 167 -8.30 -9.40 32.39
C PHE A 167 -8.37 -10.20 31.09
N TYR A 168 -7.81 -11.41 31.12
CA TYR A 168 -7.87 -12.31 29.98
C TYR A 168 -9.28 -12.88 29.81
N ASN A 169 -9.92 -12.61 28.68
CA ASN A 169 -11.19 -13.24 28.32
C ASN A 169 -10.89 -14.61 27.66
N PRO A 170 -11.29 -15.74 28.26
CA PRO A 170 -11.01 -17.08 27.71
C PRO A 170 -11.71 -17.38 26.39
N SER A 171 -12.86 -16.74 26.16
CA SER A 171 -13.70 -16.94 24.98
C SER A 171 -13.13 -16.20 23.76
N SER A 172 -12.67 -14.96 23.92
CA SER A 172 -12.01 -14.21 22.83
C SER A 172 -10.50 -14.42 22.74
N GLN A 173 -9.88 -14.97 23.79
CA GLN A 173 -8.42 -15.07 23.99
C GLN A 173 -7.69 -13.72 23.96
N GLU A 174 -8.36 -12.64 24.35
CA GLU A 174 -7.79 -11.28 24.40
C GLU A 174 -7.65 -10.79 25.84
N ASN A 175 -6.64 -9.94 26.08
CA ASN A 175 -6.50 -9.20 27.32
C ASN A 175 -7.30 -7.90 27.25
N LEU A 176 -8.26 -7.74 28.15
CA LEU A 176 -9.19 -6.63 28.19
C LEU A 176 -9.02 -5.81 29.49
N SER A 177 -9.44 -4.55 29.43
CA SER A 177 -9.78 -3.76 30.60
C SER A 177 -10.97 -4.38 31.32
N TYR A 178 -11.16 -4.09 32.60
CA TYR A 178 -12.29 -4.63 33.35
C TYR A 178 -13.62 -4.15 32.79
N GLN A 179 -13.69 -2.87 32.39
CA GLN A 179 -14.88 -2.29 31.77
C GLN A 179 -15.26 -3.01 30.48
N ASN A 180 -14.30 -3.25 29.58
CA ASN A 180 -14.55 -3.97 28.33
C ASN A 180 -14.91 -5.44 28.58
N LEU A 181 -14.45 -6.03 29.69
CA LEU A 181 -14.85 -7.39 30.07
C LEU A 181 -16.33 -7.43 30.51
N LEU A 182 -16.79 -6.44 31.28
CA LEU A 182 -18.20 -6.35 31.70
C LEU A 182 -19.15 -6.25 30.51
N GLU A 183 -18.77 -5.51 29.46
CA GLU A 183 -19.53 -5.43 28.20
C GLU A 183 -19.68 -6.79 27.48
N LYS A 184 -18.81 -7.76 27.78
CA LYS A 184 -18.85 -9.13 27.24
C LYS A 184 -19.57 -10.11 28.15
N CYS A 185 -19.99 -9.69 29.34
CA CYS A 185 -20.70 -10.54 30.29
C CYS A 185 -22.20 -10.54 30.02
N THR A 186 -22.88 -11.59 30.46
CA THR A 186 -24.35 -11.69 30.43
C THR A 186 -24.91 -11.38 31.82
N VAL A 187 -26.07 -10.72 31.86
CA VAL A 187 -26.79 -10.47 33.13
C VAL A 187 -27.87 -11.53 33.28
N GLU A 188 -27.83 -12.28 34.37
CA GLU A 188 -28.88 -13.25 34.70
C GLU A 188 -30.16 -12.50 35.09
N PRO A 189 -31.30 -12.67 34.37
CA PRO A 189 -32.50 -11.87 34.61
C PRO A 189 -33.09 -12.00 36.02
N ASP A 190 -32.95 -13.19 36.62
CA ASP A 190 -33.59 -13.49 37.91
C ASP A 190 -32.81 -12.92 39.12
N THR A 191 -31.48 -12.89 39.03
CA THR A 191 -30.61 -12.49 40.15
C THR A 191 -29.92 -11.15 39.93
N GLY A 192 -29.89 -10.65 38.70
CA GLY A 192 -29.10 -9.48 38.30
C GLY A 192 -27.58 -9.73 38.30
N LEU A 193 -27.13 -10.98 38.49
CA LEU A 193 -25.72 -11.33 38.51
C LEU A 193 -25.09 -11.21 37.13
N VAL A 194 -23.90 -10.62 37.09
CA VAL A 194 -23.08 -10.51 35.88
C VAL A 194 -22.22 -11.75 35.76
N LEU A 195 -22.42 -12.55 34.71
CA LEU A 195 -21.70 -13.80 34.50
C LEU A 195 -20.82 -13.71 33.25
N LEU A 196 -19.57 -14.15 33.36
CA LEU A 196 -18.67 -14.23 32.22
C LEU A 196 -18.96 -15.52 31.43
N PRO A 197 -19.42 -15.43 30.16
CA PRO A 197 -19.60 -16.62 29.33
C PRO A 197 -18.25 -17.25 29.00
N VAL A 198 -18.11 -18.53 29.32
CA VAL A 198 -16.91 -19.32 28.99
C VAL A 198 -17.31 -20.52 28.14
N CYS A 199 -16.62 -20.65 27.00
CA CYS A 199 -16.72 -21.78 26.09
C CYS A 199 -15.35 -22.46 25.89
N ILE A 200 -15.36 -23.67 25.32
CA ILE A 200 -14.14 -24.36 24.92
C ILE A 200 -13.58 -23.62 23.70
N THR A 201 -12.32 -23.18 23.75
CA THR A 201 -11.70 -22.38 22.70
C THR A 201 -10.41 -23.00 22.16
N PHE A 202 -10.15 -22.71 20.88
CA PHE A 202 -8.97 -23.11 20.12
C PHE A 202 -8.18 -21.87 19.73
N LYS A 203 -6.87 -22.00 19.59
CA LYS A 203 -6.02 -20.91 19.13
C LYS A 203 -6.23 -20.71 17.62
N GLY A 204 -6.69 -19.52 17.23
CA GLY A 204 -6.79 -19.10 15.83
C GLY A 204 -5.63 -18.23 15.36
N LEU A 205 -5.84 -17.57 14.22
CA LEU A 205 -4.83 -16.71 13.57
C LEU A 205 -4.53 -15.43 14.37
N ARG A 206 -5.53 -14.85 15.04
CA ARG A 206 -5.48 -13.60 15.80
C ARG A 206 -6.28 -13.68 17.11
N ARG A 207 -7.39 -14.42 17.11
CA ARG A 207 -8.31 -14.60 18.25
C ARG A 207 -8.56 -16.07 18.55
N GLY A 208 -9.16 -16.33 19.71
CA GLY A 208 -9.69 -17.64 20.04
C GLY A 208 -10.93 -17.98 19.21
N ILE A 209 -11.07 -19.26 18.88
CA ILE A 209 -12.23 -19.79 18.14
C ILE A 209 -12.99 -20.73 19.08
N SER A 210 -14.29 -20.56 19.21
CA SER A 210 -15.09 -21.46 20.05
C SER A 210 -15.27 -22.83 19.38
N SER A 211 -15.49 -23.87 20.18
CA SER A 211 -15.83 -25.19 19.66
C SER A 211 -17.17 -25.19 18.91
N THR A 212 -18.10 -24.29 19.27
CA THR A 212 -19.36 -24.09 18.54
C THR A 212 -19.10 -23.57 17.14
N GLU A 213 -18.20 -22.59 17.00
CA GLU A 213 -17.82 -22.02 15.71
C GLU A 213 -17.11 -23.04 14.82
N LEU A 214 -16.20 -23.86 15.37
CA LEU A 214 -15.59 -24.95 14.60
C LEU A 214 -16.62 -25.96 14.08
N PHE A 215 -17.67 -26.21 14.85
CA PHE A 215 -18.76 -27.10 14.45
C PHE A 215 -19.68 -26.46 13.41
N GLU A 216 -20.08 -25.20 13.59
CA GLU A 216 -20.89 -24.43 12.64
C GLU A 216 -20.18 -24.22 11.30
N SER A 217 -18.86 -24.06 11.34
CA SER A 217 -17.99 -24.01 10.16
C SER A 217 -17.65 -25.38 9.57
N LYS A 218 -18.25 -26.46 10.07
CA LYS A 218 -18.06 -27.85 9.61
C LYS A 218 -16.60 -28.33 9.63
N ILE A 219 -15.75 -27.74 10.47
CA ILE A 219 -14.33 -28.11 10.60
C ILE A 219 -14.20 -29.36 11.47
N ILE A 220 -15.05 -29.47 12.49
CA ILE A 220 -15.21 -30.68 13.31
C ILE A 220 -16.60 -31.28 13.09
N ASP A 221 -16.69 -32.59 13.19
CA ASP A 221 -17.97 -33.29 13.10
C ASP A 221 -18.73 -33.27 14.42
N LYS A 222 -20.00 -33.68 14.37
CA LYS A 222 -20.87 -33.70 15.56
C LYS A 222 -20.33 -34.63 16.65
N GLN A 223 -19.68 -35.72 16.27
CA GLN A 223 -19.10 -36.67 17.23
C GLN A 223 -17.93 -36.04 17.99
N THR A 224 -16.96 -35.44 17.28
CA THR A 224 -15.82 -34.76 17.90
C THR A 224 -16.29 -33.58 18.74
N PHE A 225 -17.29 -32.82 18.27
CA PHE A 225 -17.90 -31.77 19.06
C PHE A 225 -18.52 -32.32 20.35
N ASP A 226 -19.37 -33.35 20.26
CA ASP A 226 -20.01 -33.95 21.43
C ASP A 226 -19.00 -34.55 22.42
N ASP A 227 -17.92 -35.17 21.91
CA ASP A 227 -16.86 -35.75 22.73
C ASP A 227 -15.99 -34.66 23.39
N LEU A 228 -15.74 -33.53 22.72
CA LEU A 228 -15.13 -32.34 23.31
C LEU A 228 -16.01 -31.77 24.42
N GLN A 229 -17.31 -31.62 24.14
CA GLN A 229 -18.25 -31.12 25.12
C GLN A 229 -18.29 -32.07 26.33
N LYS A 230 -18.38 -33.39 26.13
CA LYS A 230 -18.42 -34.38 27.22
C LYS A 230 -17.07 -34.58 27.94
N GLY A 231 -15.99 -33.95 27.48
CA GLY A 231 -14.65 -34.04 28.07
C GLY A 231 -13.96 -35.39 27.85
N LYS A 232 -14.39 -36.16 26.83
CA LYS A 232 -13.74 -37.42 26.45
C LYS A 232 -12.47 -37.20 25.63
N THR A 233 -12.43 -36.10 24.87
CA THR A 233 -11.24 -35.64 24.16
C THR A 233 -10.89 -34.23 24.63
N ASN A 234 -9.62 -33.86 24.51
CA ASN A 234 -9.12 -32.56 24.94
C ASN A 234 -8.85 -31.63 23.73
N THR A 235 -8.66 -30.34 23.99
CA THR A 235 -8.40 -29.36 22.91
C THR A 235 -7.09 -29.61 22.18
N GLN A 236 -6.07 -30.18 22.83
CA GLN A 236 -4.76 -30.46 22.22
C GLN A 236 -4.86 -31.62 21.23
N ASP A 237 -5.59 -32.68 21.58
CA ASP A 237 -5.82 -33.84 20.72
C ASP A 237 -6.54 -33.42 19.43
N VAL A 238 -7.55 -32.56 19.55
CA VAL A 238 -8.29 -32.04 18.39
C VAL A 238 -7.42 -31.09 17.55
N MET A 239 -6.51 -30.32 18.15
CA MET A 239 -5.55 -29.50 17.40
C MET A 239 -4.49 -30.31 16.65
N LEU A 240 -4.23 -31.55 17.06
CA LEU A 240 -3.30 -32.46 16.37
C LEU A 240 -3.94 -33.10 15.12
N MET A 241 -5.28 -33.03 14.98
CA MET A 241 -5.96 -33.51 13.77
C MET A 241 -5.56 -32.64 12.57
N GLU A 242 -5.08 -33.27 11.51
CA GLU A 242 -4.54 -32.58 10.32
C GLU A 242 -5.59 -31.67 9.66
N THR A 243 -6.84 -32.13 9.58
CA THR A 243 -7.99 -31.37 9.07
C THR A 243 -8.20 -30.08 9.85
N VAL A 244 -8.19 -30.15 11.19
CA VAL A 244 -8.41 -29.00 12.06
C VAL A 244 -7.23 -28.03 12.00
N LYS A 245 -5.99 -28.57 12.03
CA LYS A 245 -4.77 -27.76 11.96
C LYS A 245 -4.71 -26.92 10.68
N GLU A 246 -5.12 -27.48 9.54
CA GLU A 246 -5.21 -26.76 8.28
C GLU A 246 -6.12 -25.53 8.37
N TYR A 247 -7.29 -25.65 9.00
CA TYR A 247 -8.22 -24.51 9.11
C TYR A 247 -7.85 -23.52 10.22
N LEU A 248 -7.14 -23.96 11.26
CA LEU A 248 -6.67 -23.09 12.34
C LEU A 248 -5.40 -22.29 11.97
N GLU A 249 -4.41 -22.94 11.35
CA GLU A 249 -3.09 -22.35 11.07
C GLU A 249 -2.78 -22.16 9.58
N GLY A 250 -3.47 -22.89 8.69
CA GLY A 250 -3.15 -23.01 7.27
C GLY A 250 -2.11 -24.09 6.95
N LYS A 251 -2.03 -24.48 5.67
CA LYS A 251 -1.02 -25.39 5.09
C LYS A 251 0.41 -24.80 5.07
N GLY A 252 0.55 -23.53 5.43
CA GLY A 252 1.81 -22.78 5.39
C GLY A 252 2.01 -22.04 4.08
N SER A 253 2.45 -20.78 4.18
CA SER A 253 2.81 -19.95 3.03
C SER A 253 4.30 -20.09 2.68
N ILE A 254 4.71 -19.50 1.56
CA ILE A 254 6.14 -19.38 1.20
C ILE A 254 6.85 -18.59 2.31
N ALA A 255 7.67 -19.27 3.11
CA ALA A 255 8.30 -18.71 4.30
C ALA A 255 9.53 -17.84 4.01
N GLY A 256 10.27 -18.16 2.94
CA GLY A 256 11.59 -17.60 2.70
C GLY A 256 12.25 -18.20 1.46
N ILE A 257 13.55 -17.91 1.31
CA ILE A 257 14.35 -18.41 0.20
C ILE A 257 15.45 -19.31 0.74
N ALA A 258 15.61 -20.48 0.12
CA ALA A 258 16.71 -21.38 0.36
C ALA A 258 17.68 -21.34 -0.82
N VAL A 259 18.92 -20.95 -0.57
CA VAL A 259 20.01 -21.00 -1.55
C VAL A 259 20.62 -22.39 -1.47
N LEU A 260 20.25 -23.27 -2.41
CA LEU A 260 20.62 -24.69 -2.37
C LEU A 260 22.13 -24.93 -2.46
N SER A 261 22.86 -24.06 -3.17
CA SER A 261 24.32 -24.17 -3.32
C SER A 261 25.10 -23.91 -2.03
N SER A 262 24.56 -23.09 -1.12
CA SER A 262 25.18 -22.77 0.17
C SER A 262 24.42 -23.36 1.38
N ASN A 263 23.32 -24.07 1.13
CA ASN A 263 22.36 -24.54 2.13
C ASN A 263 21.90 -23.43 3.10
N GLN A 264 21.94 -22.17 2.66
CA GLN A 264 21.55 -21.02 3.47
C GLN A 264 20.06 -20.73 3.29
N ARG A 265 19.33 -20.64 4.40
CA ARG A 265 17.95 -20.15 4.45
C ARG A 265 17.96 -18.69 4.87
N MET A 266 17.12 -17.88 4.25
CA MET A 266 17.00 -16.46 4.56
C MET A 266 15.57 -15.99 4.34
N SER A 267 15.21 -14.88 4.98
CA SER A 267 13.89 -14.28 4.78
C SER A 267 13.74 -13.73 3.36
N ILE A 268 12.50 -13.52 2.92
CA ILE A 268 12.20 -12.90 1.62
C ILE A 268 12.87 -11.51 1.53
N TYR A 269 12.85 -10.75 2.63
CA TYR A 269 13.43 -9.42 2.71
C TYR A 269 14.97 -9.43 2.63
N GLU A 270 15.61 -10.39 3.30
CA GLU A 270 17.07 -10.55 3.22
C GLU A 270 17.52 -10.95 1.82
N ALA A 271 16.79 -11.86 1.16
CA ALA A 271 17.08 -12.24 -0.21
C ALA A 271 16.94 -11.07 -1.18
N MET A 272 15.95 -10.20 -0.96
CA MET A 272 15.82 -8.95 -1.72
C MET A 272 17.01 -8.02 -1.48
N LYS A 273 17.44 -7.81 -0.23
CA LYS A 273 18.63 -6.98 0.07
C LYS A 273 19.91 -7.50 -0.57
N LYS A 274 20.02 -8.83 -0.72
CA LYS A 274 21.16 -9.48 -1.39
C LYS A 274 21.03 -9.51 -2.93
N GLY A 275 19.95 -8.95 -3.49
CA GLY A 275 19.71 -8.96 -4.94
C GLY A 275 19.33 -10.33 -5.52
N ILE A 276 19.01 -11.32 -4.68
CA ILE A 276 18.58 -12.66 -5.11
C ILE A 276 17.13 -12.61 -5.63
N LEU A 277 16.32 -11.75 -5.02
CA LEU A 277 14.92 -11.56 -5.40
C LEU A 277 14.65 -10.10 -5.76
N MET A 278 13.92 -9.87 -6.85
CA MET A 278 13.54 -8.53 -7.28
C MET A 278 12.61 -7.87 -6.25
N PRO A 279 12.72 -6.56 -5.99
CA PRO A 279 11.90 -5.87 -4.98
C PRO A 279 10.39 -6.03 -5.19
N GLY A 280 9.93 -6.01 -6.45
CA GLY A 280 8.52 -6.24 -6.78
C GLY A 280 8.04 -7.62 -6.33
N THR A 281 8.78 -8.67 -6.66
CA THR A 281 8.48 -10.06 -6.25
C THR A 281 8.53 -10.21 -4.73
N ALA A 282 9.48 -9.55 -4.07
CA ALA A 282 9.64 -9.62 -2.62
C ALA A 282 8.39 -9.08 -1.92
N LEU A 283 7.89 -7.93 -2.39
CA LEU A 283 6.69 -7.32 -1.87
C LEU A 283 5.48 -8.25 -2.02
N VAL A 284 5.29 -8.86 -3.20
CA VAL A 284 4.17 -9.78 -3.43
C VAL A 284 4.17 -10.96 -2.46
N LEU A 285 5.34 -11.57 -2.23
CA LEU A 285 5.46 -12.71 -1.33
C LEU A 285 5.27 -12.31 0.14
N LEU A 286 5.77 -11.14 0.54
CA LEU A 286 5.56 -10.61 1.89
C LEU A 286 4.08 -10.24 2.13
N GLU A 287 3.40 -9.66 1.14
CA GLU A 287 1.96 -9.39 1.19
C GLU A 287 1.15 -10.70 1.33
N ALA A 288 1.55 -11.76 0.62
CA ALA A 288 0.95 -13.07 0.75
C ALA A 288 1.14 -13.67 2.16
N GLN A 289 2.33 -13.53 2.77
CA GLN A 289 2.53 -13.94 4.18
C GLN A 289 1.60 -13.18 5.13
N ALA A 290 1.54 -11.85 5.00
CA ALA A 290 0.69 -11.01 5.84
C ALA A 290 -0.80 -11.37 5.69
N ALA A 291 -1.26 -11.66 4.47
CA ALA A 291 -2.66 -11.99 4.18
C ALA A 291 -3.06 -13.43 4.50
N THR A 292 -2.10 -14.34 4.72
CA THR A 292 -2.35 -15.75 5.05
C THR A 292 -2.19 -16.08 6.53
N GLY A 293 -1.75 -15.11 7.33
CA GLY A 293 -1.76 -15.22 8.78
C GLY A 293 -0.58 -14.53 9.43
N PHE A 294 0.66 -14.84 9.05
CA PHE A 294 1.83 -14.40 9.81
C PHE A 294 3.00 -14.07 8.91
N MET A 295 3.80 -13.10 9.33
CA MET A 295 5.14 -12.92 8.82
C MET A 295 6.03 -14.03 9.37
N ILE A 296 6.77 -14.71 8.50
CA ILE A 296 7.55 -15.90 8.88
C ILE A 296 9.03 -15.55 8.87
N ASP A 297 9.70 -15.84 9.98
CA ASP A 297 11.15 -15.95 10.01
C ASP A 297 11.55 -17.41 9.77
N PRO A 298 12.10 -17.74 8.59
CA PRO A 298 12.48 -19.11 8.24
C PRO A 298 13.74 -19.59 8.96
N VAL A 299 14.51 -18.71 9.60
CA VAL A 299 15.75 -19.04 10.32
C VAL A 299 15.43 -19.43 11.76
N GLU A 300 14.64 -18.61 12.45
CA GLU A 300 14.20 -18.90 13.83
C GLU A 300 12.95 -19.79 13.92
N ASN A 301 12.30 -20.05 12.77
CA ASN A 301 11.02 -20.75 12.68
C ASN A 301 9.93 -20.12 13.57
N LYS A 302 9.87 -18.79 13.57
CA LYS A 302 8.91 -18.00 14.33
C LYS A 302 7.93 -17.30 13.41
N LYS A 303 6.70 -17.19 13.89
CA LYS A 303 5.58 -16.51 13.24
C LYS A 303 5.26 -15.25 14.02
N TYR A 304 5.14 -14.13 13.32
CA TYR A 304 4.92 -12.82 13.93
C TYR A 304 3.72 -12.12 13.28
N THR A 305 3.03 -11.28 14.06
CA THR A 305 2.18 -10.23 13.47
C THR A 305 3.05 -9.20 12.73
N VAL A 306 2.46 -8.39 11.86
CA VAL A 306 3.24 -7.40 11.09
C VAL A 306 3.98 -6.40 12.01
N ASP A 307 3.34 -5.97 13.10
CA ASP A 307 3.95 -5.03 14.06
C ASP A 307 5.09 -5.68 14.88
N GLU A 308 4.99 -6.97 15.21
CA GLU A 308 6.06 -7.73 15.87
C GLU A 308 7.22 -8.03 14.92
N ALA A 309 6.92 -8.32 13.66
CA ALA A 309 7.91 -8.67 12.64
C ALA A 309 8.89 -7.53 12.35
N ILE A 310 8.44 -6.27 12.44
CA ILE A 310 9.34 -5.10 12.34
C ILE A 310 10.28 -5.02 13.53
N LYS A 311 9.78 -5.23 14.75
CA LYS A 311 10.61 -5.21 15.97
C LYS A 311 11.69 -6.29 15.90
N ASN A 312 11.37 -7.43 15.30
CA ASN A 312 12.28 -8.55 15.07
C ASN A 312 13.05 -8.46 13.73
N LYS A 313 12.95 -7.34 12.99
CA LYS A 313 13.69 -7.08 11.73
C LYS A 313 13.47 -8.12 10.62
N VAL A 314 12.33 -8.80 10.62
CA VAL A 314 11.96 -9.76 9.56
C VAL A 314 11.81 -9.05 8.21
N PHE A 315 11.37 -7.78 8.24
CA PHE A 315 11.33 -6.90 7.08
C PHE A 315 11.60 -5.43 7.49
N GLY A 316 11.80 -4.54 6.50
CA GLY A 316 12.13 -3.14 6.71
C GLY A 316 10.94 -2.19 6.92
N PRO A 317 11.14 -1.04 7.60
CA PRO A 317 10.07 -0.08 7.89
C PRO A 317 9.37 0.46 6.63
N GLU A 318 10.05 0.48 5.49
CA GLU A 318 9.53 0.93 4.20
C GLU A 318 8.32 0.12 3.70
N TYR A 319 8.14 -1.11 4.21
CA TYR A 319 7.02 -1.99 3.84
C TYR A 319 5.91 -2.05 4.89
N HIS A 320 6.08 -1.41 6.06
CA HIS A 320 5.12 -1.52 7.18
C HIS A 320 3.69 -1.20 6.77
N ALA A 321 3.48 -0.04 6.14
CA ALA A 321 2.14 0.40 5.73
C ALA A 321 1.48 -0.56 4.72
N LYS A 322 2.26 -1.08 3.76
CA LYS A 322 1.76 -2.02 2.75
C LYS A 322 1.40 -3.38 3.37
N LEU A 323 2.27 -3.91 4.23
CA LEU A 323 2.02 -5.18 4.90
C LEU A 323 0.92 -5.09 5.95
N ARG A 324 0.77 -3.97 6.65
CA ARG A 324 -0.39 -3.72 7.52
C ARG A 324 -1.67 -3.65 6.72
N SER A 325 -1.64 -3.09 5.51
CA SER A 325 -2.79 -3.14 4.60
C SER A 325 -3.16 -4.57 4.23
N ALA A 326 -2.17 -5.41 3.87
CA ALA A 326 -2.39 -6.82 3.52
C ALA A 326 -2.85 -7.67 4.72
N GLU A 327 -2.36 -7.40 5.93
CA GLU A 327 -2.77 -8.07 7.17
C GLU A 327 -4.27 -7.85 7.51
N ARG A 328 -4.90 -6.82 6.96
CA ARG A 328 -6.36 -6.63 7.05
C ARG A 328 -7.14 -7.74 6.36
N ALA A 329 -6.54 -8.50 5.45
CA ALA A 329 -7.14 -9.72 4.93
C ALA A 329 -7.37 -10.80 6.01
N VAL A 330 -6.65 -10.72 7.13
CA VAL A 330 -6.79 -11.64 8.29
C VAL A 330 -7.55 -10.98 9.44
N THR A 331 -7.28 -9.70 9.70
CA THR A 331 -7.88 -8.96 10.83
C THR A 331 -9.21 -8.29 10.48
N GLY A 332 -9.54 -8.23 9.19
CA GLY A 332 -10.72 -7.61 8.62
C GLY A 332 -10.53 -6.14 8.24
N TYR A 333 -11.29 -5.71 7.25
CA TYR A 333 -11.34 -4.32 6.80
C TYR A 333 -12.46 -3.60 7.54
N LYS A 334 -12.26 -2.33 7.92
CA LYS A 334 -13.35 -1.52 8.48
C LYS A 334 -14.11 -0.86 7.34
N ASP A 335 -15.41 -1.11 7.29
CA ASP A 335 -16.31 -0.41 6.37
C ASP A 335 -16.45 1.07 6.81
N PRO A 336 -16.08 2.06 5.98
CA PRO A 336 -16.24 3.48 6.31
C PRO A 336 -17.69 3.91 6.56
N TYR A 337 -18.66 3.18 6.03
CA TYR A 337 -20.08 3.54 6.11
C TYR A 337 -20.78 2.93 7.33
N SER A 338 -20.54 1.66 7.64
CA SER A 338 -21.16 0.98 8.80
C SER A 338 -20.26 0.93 10.04
N GLY A 339 -18.94 1.09 9.87
CA GLY A 339 -17.96 0.87 10.94
C GLY A 339 -17.70 -0.61 11.27
N GLU A 340 -18.40 -1.53 10.60
CA GLU A 340 -18.29 -2.97 10.81
C GLU A 340 -17.00 -3.54 10.19
N THR A 341 -16.54 -4.66 10.74
CA THR A 341 -15.42 -5.42 10.20
C THR A 341 -15.92 -6.37 9.11
N ILE A 342 -15.44 -6.19 7.89
CA ILE A 342 -15.80 -6.98 6.72
C ILE A 342 -14.62 -7.82 6.21
N SER A 343 -14.92 -8.86 5.44
CA SER A 343 -13.92 -9.75 4.84
C SER A 343 -13.16 -9.12 3.68
N LEU A 344 -12.07 -9.77 3.26
CA LEU A 344 -11.29 -9.40 2.08
C LEU A 344 -12.17 -9.32 0.83
N PHE A 345 -13.01 -10.33 0.62
CA PHE A 345 -13.93 -10.39 -0.52
C PHE A 345 -14.96 -9.26 -0.48
N GLN A 346 -15.59 -9.03 0.68
CA GLN A 346 -16.57 -7.97 0.85
C GLN A 346 -15.95 -6.57 0.65
N ALA A 347 -14.71 -6.36 1.10
CA ALA A 347 -13.98 -5.12 0.85
C ALA A 347 -13.73 -4.89 -0.65
N MET A 348 -13.48 -5.96 -1.40
CA MET A 348 -13.31 -5.93 -2.85
C MET A 348 -14.65 -5.66 -3.57
N SER A 349 -15.76 -6.27 -3.15
CA SER A 349 -17.09 -6.03 -3.71
C SER A 349 -17.60 -4.60 -3.44
N LYS A 350 -17.11 -3.96 -2.37
CA LYS A 350 -17.42 -2.55 -2.02
C LYS A 350 -16.41 -1.54 -2.58
N ASP A 351 -15.50 -1.97 -3.46
CA ASP A 351 -14.43 -1.15 -4.06
C ASP A 351 -13.56 -0.40 -3.02
N LEU A 352 -13.44 -0.92 -1.79
CA LEU A 352 -12.56 -0.38 -0.74
C LEU A 352 -11.09 -0.77 -0.97
N MET A 353 -10.83 -1.62 -1.96
CA MET A 353 -9.50 -2.05 -2.36
C MET A 353 -9.43 -2.33 -3.87
N VAL A 354 -8.22 -2.27 -4.42
CA VAL A 354 -7.98 -2.59 -5.84
C VAL A 354 -8.23 -4.08 -6.09
N LYS A 355 -9.10 -4.41 -7.05
CA LYS A 355 -9.52 -5.79 -7.35
C LYS A 355 -8.35 -6.73 -7.62
N GLU A 356 -7.39 -6.34 -8.45
CA GLU A 356 -6.18 -7.14 -8.74
C GLU A 356 -5.35 -7.47 -7.50
N HIS A 357 -5.25 -6.53 -6.55
CA HIS A 357 -4.56 -6.77 -5.30
C HIS A 357 -5.37 -7.74 -4.41
N GLY A 358 -6.69 -7.58 -4.35
CA GLY A 358 -7.59 -8.46 -3.60
C GLY A 358 -7.59 -9.91 -4.11
N ILE A 359 -7.67 -10.11 -5.43
CA ILE A 359 -7.60 -11.41 -6.10
C ILE A 359 -6.34 -12.17 -5.68
N ARG A 360 -5.16 -11.53 -5.75
CA ARG A 360 -3.88 -12.15 -5.34
C ARG A 360 -3.87 -12.59 -3.87
N LEU A 361 -4.48 -11.82 -2.98
CA LEU A 361 -4.55 -12.19 -1.56
C LEU A 361 -5.53 -13.36 -1.34
N LEU A 362 -6.65 -13.40 -2.08
CA LEU A 362 -7.61 -14.52 -2.06
C LEU A 362 -6.97 -15.81 -2.56
N GLU A 363 -6.22 -15.77 -3.66
CA GLU A 363 -5.45 -16.92 -4.16
C GLU A 363 -4.49 -17.47 -3.11
N ALA A 364 -3.74 -16.57 -2.46
CA ALA A 364 -2.81 -16.96 -1.42
C ALA A 364 -3.54 -17.63 -0.24
N GLN A 365 -4.72 -17.14 0.15
CA GLN A 365 -5.53 -17.76 1.20
C GLN A 365 -6.03 -19.15 0.80
N ILE A 366 -6.61 -19.30 -0.39
CA ILE A 366 -7.11 -20.59 -0.90
C ILE A 366 -5.97 -21.61 -0.99
N ALA A 367 -4.84 -21.22 -1.59
CA ALA A 367 -3.67 -22.10 -1.72
C ALA A 367 -3.08 -22.54 -0.37
N THR A 368 -3.31 -21.76 0.69
CA THR A 368 -2.82 -22.04 2.05
C THR A 368 -3.87 -22.65 2.98
N GLY A 369 -5.00 -23.13 2.44
CA GLY A 369 -5.97 -23.96 3.17
C GLY A 369 -7.41 -23.43 3.20
N GLY A 370 -7.68 -22.24 2.67
CA GLY A 370 -9.05 -21.71 2.56
C GLY A 370 -9.17 -20.23 2.89
N ILE A 371 -10.37 -19.69 2.64
CA ILE A 371 -10.73 -18.29 2.84
C ILE A 371 -10.71 -17.95 4.33
N ILE A 372 -10.18 -16.79 4.70
CA ILE A 372 -10.10 -16.39 6.11
C ILE A 372 -11.36 -15.64 6.55
N ASP A 373 -11.97 -16.09 7.65
CA ASP A 373 -12.98 -15.35 8.39
C ASP A 373 -12.29 -14.36 9.35
N PRO A 374 -12.38 -13.04 9.12
CA PRO A 374 -11.72 -12.06 9.98
C PRO A 374 -12.39 -11.88 11.35
N ILE A 375 -13.66 -12.26 11.49
CA ILE A 375 -14.43 -12.09 12.73
C ILE A 375 -14.05 -13.22 13.69
N ASN A 376 -14.14 -14.46 13.17
CA ASN A 376 -13.86 -15.68 13.93
C ASN A 376 -12.40 -16.15 13.82
N SER A 377 -11.56 -15.44 13.07
CA SER A 377 -10.11 -15.60 13.05
C SER A 377 -9.59 -17.00 12.67
N HIS A 378 -10.25 -17.67 11.73
CA HIS A 378 -9.82 -18.96 11.19
C HIS A 378 -10.20 -19.10 9.71
N ARG A 379 -9.72 -20.16 9.07
CA ARG A 379 -10.03 -20.45 7.66
C ARG A 379 -11.32 -21.24 7.56
N LEU A 380 -12.11 -20.94 6.55
CA LEU A 380 -13.35 -21.61 6.24
C LEU A 380 -13.19 -22.53 5.03
N PRO A 381 -13.87 -23.68 5.02
CA PRO A 381 -14.13 -24.43 3.80
C PRO A 381 -14.90 -23.55 2.80
N THR A 382 -14.66 -23.73 1.50
CA THR A 382 -15.25 -22.92 0.42
C THR A 382 -16.79 -22.89 0.49
N GLU A 383 -17.44 -24.03 0.76
CA GLU A 383 -18.90 -24.10 0.92
C GLU A 383 -19.44 -23.21 2.04
N VAL A 384 -18.69 -23.09 3.13
CA VAL A 384 -19.09 -22.27 4.29
C VAL A 384 -18.82 -20.80 4.01
N ALA A 385 -17.71 -20.50 3.32
CA ALA A 385 -17.39 -19.15 2.89
C ALA A 385 -18.47 -18.57 1.95
N PHE A 386 -19.02 -19.38 1.05
CA PHE A 386 -20.16 -19.00 0.19
C PHE A 386 -21.40 -18.64 1.02
N LYS A 387 -21.77 -19.49 1.99
CA LYS A 387 -22.94 -19.25 2.84
C LYS A 387 -22.82 -18.00 3.69
N ARG A 388 -21.60 -17.65 4.11
CA ARG A 388 -21.31 -16.45 4.91
C ARG A 388 -21.08 -15.20 4.07
N GLY A 389 -21.10 -15.31 2.73
CA GLY A 389 -20.84 -14.18 1.82
C GLY A 389 -19.42 -13.64 1.91
N TYR A 390 -18.46 -14.48 2.32
CA TYR A 390 -17.03 -14.15 2.31
C TYR A 390 -16.33 -14.57 1.02
N PHE A 391 -17.07 -15.22 0.13
CA PHE A 391 -16.65 -15.68 -1.17
C PHE A 391 -17.91 -15.98 -1.98
N ASP A 392 -17.84 -16.06 -3.31
CA ASP A 392 -18.98 -16.45 -4.16
C ASP A 392 -18.56 -17.36 -5.31
N GLU A 393 -19.56 -17.97 -5.96
CA GLU A 393 -19.34 -18.92 -7.06
C GLU A 393 -18.72 -18.23 -8.28
N GLU A 394 -19.06 -16.98 -8.55
CA GLU A 394 -18.48 -16.19 -9.64
C GLU A 394 -16.97 -16.01 -9.45
N MET A 395 -16.53 -15.57 -8.27
CA MET A 395 -15.12 -15.43 -7.93
C MET A 395 -14.41 -16.78 -7.86
N ASN A 396 -15.07 -17.83 -7.38
CA ASN A 396 -14.49 -19.17 -7.41
C ASN A 396 -14.26 -19.64 -8.84
N ALA A 397 -15.20 -19.40 -9.76
CA ALA A 397 -15.02 -19.70 -11.17
C ALA A 397 -13.87 -18.90 -11.79
N ILE A 398 -13.75 -17.60 -11.46
CA ILE A 398 -12.62 -16.74 -11.90
C ILE A 398 -11.26 -17.26 -11.40
N LEU A 399 -11.22 -17.86 -10.21
CA LEU A 399 -9.99 -18.39 -9.59
C LEU A 399 -9.70 -19.86 -9.97
N GLU A 400 -10.74 -20.63 -10.34
CA GLU A 400 -10.63 -22.00 -10.83
C GLU A 400 -10.32 -22.04 -12.32
N ASP A 401 -10.89 -21.14 -13.13
CA ASP A 401 -10.64 -21.02 -14.56
C ASP A 401 -9.14 -20.82 -14.79
N SER A 402 -8.52 -21.89 -15.25
CA SER A 402 -7.09 -21.99 -15.48
C SER A 402 -6.63 -21.21 -16.72
N GLY A 403 -7.49 -20.39 -17.34
CA GLY A 403 -7.23 -19.64 -18.56
C GLY A 403 -7.52 -18.13 -18.52
N ASP A 404 -7.99 -17.57 -17.40
CA ASP A 404 -8.35 -16.15 -17.33
C ASP A 404 -7.69 -15.45 -16.13
N ASP A 405 -6.58 -14.76 -16.41
CA ASP A 405 -5.89 -13.69 -15.65
C ASP A 405 -5.52 -13.86 -14.15
N THR A 406 -5.99 -14.87 -13.44
CA THR A 406 -5.78 -15.03 -12.00
C THR A 406 -4.60 -15.95 -11.69
N LYS A 407 -4.55 -17.16 -12.26
CA LYS A 407 -3.34 -18.03 -12.18
C LYS A 407 -2.24 -17.68 -13.18
N ASP A 408 -2.57 -16.93 -14.23
CA ASP A 408 -1.67 -16.69 -15.35
C ASP A 408 -0.53 -15.71 -15.05
N ARG A 409 -0.63 -14.95 -13.97
CA ARG A 409 0.49 -14.10 -13.50
C ARG A 409 1.50 -14.85 -12.63
N LEU A 410 1.14 -15.99 -12.03
CA LEU A 410 2.06 -16.78 -11.18
C LEU A 410 2.63 -18.02 -11.89
N ASN A 411 1.93 -18.63 -12.87
CA ASN A 411 2.42 -19.82 -13.56
C ASN A 411 3.07 -19.58 -14.94
N PHE A 412 2.86 -18.42 -15.59
CA PHE A 412 3.53 -18.15 -16.88
C PHE A 412 4.93 -17.51 -16.76
N ASN A 413 5.35 -17.10 -15.57
CA ASN A 413 6.68 -16.52 -15.36
C ASN A 413 7.78 -17.53 -15.04
N PHE A 414 7.43 -18.81 -14.81
CA PHE A 414 8.43 -19.85 -14.63
C PHE A 414 8.59 -20.65 -15.91
N ILE A 415 9.63 -20.28 -16.63
CA ILE A 415 10.24 -21.15 -17.61
C ILE A 415 10.90 -22.27 -16.81
N ASP A 416 10.42 -23.49 -17.02
CA ASP A 416 11.01 -24.67 -16.42
C ASP A 416 12.53 -24.67 -16.70
N TYR A 417 13.31 -25.00 -15.68
CA TYR A 417 14.78 -24.96 -15.74
C TYR A 417 15.32 -25.76 -16.93
N GLN A 418 14.67 -26.88 -17.28
CA GLN A 418 15.05 -27.72 -18.40
C GLN A 418 14.84 -27.02 -19.74
N THR A 419 13.67 -26.44 -19.99
CA THR A 419 13.39 -25.64 -21.20
C THR A 419 14.37 -24.47 -21.33
N LYS A 420 14.67 -23.79 -20.22
CA LYS A 420 15.66 -22.70 -20.19
C LYS A 420 17.05 -23.17 -20.58
N MET A 421 17.50 -24.32 -20.09
CA MET A 421 18.82 -24.86 -20.42
C MET A 421 18.88 -25.33 -21.87
N THR A 422 17.85 -25.99 -22.39
CA THR A 422 17.78 -26.39 -23.81
C THR A 422 17.91 -25.20 -24.76
N PHE A 423 17.23 -24.09 -24.47
CA PHE A 423 17.32 -22.88 -25.31
C PHE A 423 18.66 -22.13 -25.14
N LYS A 424 19.36 -22.31 -24.03
CA LYS A 424 20.69 -21.71 -23.81
C LYS A 424 21.80 -22.47 -24.52
N GLU A 425 21.68 -23.79 -24.62
CA GLU A 425 22.65 -24.67 -25.31
C GLU A 425 22.56 -24.53 -26.83
N GLU A 426 21.36 -24.30 -27.38
CA GLU A 426 21.16 -24.09 -28.82
C GLU A 426 21.69 -22.72 -29.27
N LYS A 427 22.67 -22.73 -30.18
CA LYS A 427 23.32 -21.53 -30.73
C LYS A 427 22.91 -21.30 -32.18
N VAL A 428 22.56 -20.06 -32.50
CA VAL A 428 22.02 -19.65 -33.80
C VAL A 428 22.83 -18.48 -34.35
N ASN A 429 23.21 -18.55 -35.62
CA ASN A 429 23.81 -17.43 -36.34
C ASN A 429 22.69 -16.54 -36.90
N VAL A 430 22.66 -15.27 -36.49
CA VAL A 430 21.58 -14.35 -36.83
C VAL A 430 21.94 -13.51 -38.05
N THR A 431 21.00 -13.42 -38.99
CA THR A 431 21.21 -12.75 -40.29
C THR A 431 20.55 -11.37 -40.40
N CYS A 432 19.75 -10.95 -39.42
CA CYS A 432 19.03 -9.67 -39.43
C CYS A 432 18.78 -9.11 -38.01
N GLY A 433 18.53 -7.80 -37.89
CA GLY A 433 18.36 -7.12 -36.61
C GLY A 433 19.66 -6.93 -35.80
N LYS A 434 19.52 -6.61 -34.52
CA LYS A 434 20.56 -6.21 -33.56
C LYS A 434 21.66 -7.26 -33.36
N TYR A 435 21.35 -8.53 -33.59
CA TYR A 435 22.29 -9.64 -33.39
C TYR A 435 22.96 -10.08 -34.71
N MET A 436 22.81 -9.33 -35.79
CA MET A 436 23.36 -9.67 -37.12
C MET A 436 24.87 -10.01 -37.05
N GLY A 437 25.24 -11.18 -37.59
CA GLY A 437 26.62 -11.66 -37.63
C GLY A 437 27.13 -12.27 -36.31
N MET A 438 26.31 -12.29 -35.26
CA MET A 438 26.63 -12.92 -33.98
C MET A 438 26.03 -14.33 -33.87
N THR A 439 26.77 -15.22 -33.21
CA THR A 439 26.26 -16.54 -32.81
C THR A 439 25.71 -16.46 -31.39
N VAL A 440 24.39 -16.37 -31.27
CA VAL A 440 23.67 -16.07 -30.02
C VAL A 440 22.80 -17.27 -29.62
N SER A 441 22.55 -17.48 -28.33
CA SER A 441 21.65 -18.58 -27.93
C SER A 441 20.20 -18.28 -28.26
N LEU A 442 19.42 -19.33 -28.52
CA LEU A 442 17.99 -19.23 -28.77
C LEU A 442 17.26 -18.54 -27.60
N TRP A 443 17.74 -18.77 -26.37
CA TRP A 443 17.26 -18.10 -25.17
C TRP A 443 17.47 -16.58 -25.20
N GLU A 444 18.68 -16.14 -25.54
CA GLU A 444 19.03 -14.71 -25.61
C GLU A 444 18.23 -14.00 -26.70
N LEU A 445 17.96 -14.68 -27.83
CA LEU A 445 17.12 -14.15 -28.91
C LEU A 445 15.65 -14.04 -28.49
N LEU A 446 15.10 -15.06 -27.85
CA LEU A 446 13.70 -15.03 -27.39
C LEU A 446 13.47 -13.96 -26.31
N MET A 447 14.48 -13.72 -25.46
CA MET A 447 14.43 -12.70 -24.42
C MET A 447 14.80 -11.29 -24.90
N SER A 448 15.10 -11.14 -26.19
CA SER A 448 15.41 -9.85 -26.79
C SER A 448 14.16 -8.99 -27.00
N GLU A 449 14.36 -7.72 -27.34
CA GLU A 449 13.29 -6.75 -27.60
C GLU A 449 12.40 -7.07 -28.81
N TYR A 450 12.78 -8.07 -29.62
CA TYR A 450 11.98 -8.52 -30.77
C TYR A 450 10.70 -9.26 -30.40
N PHE A 451 10.56 -9.70 -29.14
CA PHE A 451 9.43 -10.48 -28.68
C PHE A 451 8.75 -9.81 -27.50
N ASP A 452 7.44 -9.62 -27.61
CA ASP A 452 6.61 -9.23 -26.48
C ASP A 452 6.32 -10.42 -25.55
N GLU A 453 5.76 -10.14 -24.38
CA GLU A 453 5.47 -11.17 -23.39
C GLU A 453 4.48 -12.23 -23.89
N HIS A 454 3.55 -11.88 -24.78
CA HIS A 454 2.58 -12.82 -25.34
C HIS A 454 3.24 -13.77 -26.35
N GLN A 455 4.08 -13.23 -27.24
CA GLN A 455 4.84 -14.02 -28.23
C GLN A 455 5.83 -14.97 -27.55
N ARG A 456 6.54 -14.51 -26.53
CA ARG A 456 7.43 -15.37 -25.73
C ARG A 456 6.65 -16.52 -25.09
N ARG A 457 5.49 -16.21 -24.50
CA ARG A 457 4.61 -17.20 -23.86
C ARG A 457 4.11 -18.23 -24.87
N ASP A 458 3.62 -17.80 -26.02
CA ASP A 458 3.10 -18.67 -27.07
C ASP A 458 4.17 -19.64 -27.61
N ILE A 459 5.38 -19.15 -27.90
CA ILE A 459 6.50 -19.98 -28.37
C ILE A 459 6.89 -21.02 -27.32
N LEU A 460 7.01 -20.62 -26.05
CA LEU A 460 7.39 -21.51 -24.95
C LEU A 460 6.30 -22.52 -24.58
N GLN A 461 5.04 -22.15 -24.73
CA GLN A 461 3.89 -23.04 -24.51
C GLN A 461 3.82 -24.09 -25.61
N LYS A 462 3.91 -23.68 -26.88
CA LYS A 462 3.90 -24.61 -28.02
C LYS A 462 5.09 -25.58 -27.99
N PHE A 463 6.25 -25.15 -27.50
CA PHE A 463 7.38 -26.05 -27.26
C PHE A 463 7.10 -27.06 -26.13
N ARG A 464 6.53 -26.63 -25.00
CA ARG A 464 6.14 -27.51 -23.87
C ARG A 464 5.07 -28.53 -24.24
N GLU A 465 4.12 -28.15 -25.08
CA GLU A 465 3.08 -29.04 -25.60
C GLU A 465 3.60 -30.01 -26.68
N GLY A 466 4.89 -29.95 -27.03
CA GLY A 466 5.53 -30.79 -28.05
C GLY A 466 5.12 -30.43 -29.49
N LYS A 467 4.39 -29.33 -29.69
CA LYS A 467 3.93 -28.85 -31.00
C LYS A 467 5.06 -28.21 -31.81
N LEU A 468 6.07 -27.67 -31.14
CA LEU A 468 7.28 -27.12 -31.77
C LEU A 468 8.52 -27.91 -31.29
N ASN A 469 9.34 -28.34 -32.25
CA ASN A 469 10.69 -28.83 -31.95
C ASN A 469 11.70 -27.67 -31.96
N ILE A 470 12.90 -27.90 -31.42
CA ILE A 470 13.92 -26.84 -31.27
C ILE A 470 14.26 -26.15 -32.62
N LYS A 471 14.28 -26.90 -33.72
CA LYS A 471 14.55 -26.36 -35.06
C LYS A 471 13.44 -25.45 -35.56
N MET A 472 12.18 -25.86 -35.36
CA MET A 472 11.00 -25.05 -35.71
C MET A 472 10.91 -23.78 -34.87
N VAL A 473 11.29 -23.86 -33.59
CA VAL A 473 11.40 -22.67 -32.73
C VAL A 473 12.47 -21.72 -33.29
N THR A 474 13.65 -22.22 -33.66
CA THR A 474 14.71 -21.41 -34.29
C THR A 474 14.21 -20.69 -35.53
N THR A 475 13.53 -21.39 -36.43
CA THR A 475 12.96 -20.77 -37.64
C THR A 475 11.90 -19.71 -37.29
N THR A 476 10.98 -20.03 -36.37
CA THR A 476 9.92 -19.09 -35.95
C THR A 476 10.51 -17.82 -35.34
N ILE A 477 11.53 -17.96 -34.49
CA ILE A 477 12.21 -16.81 -33.86
C ILE A 477 12.90 -15.95 -34.91
N LEU A 478 13.62 -16.55 -35.88
CA LEU A 478 14.27 -15.79 -36.95
C LEU A 478 13.26 -15.09 -37.87
N GLU A 479 12.14 -15.73 -38.20
CA GLU A 479 11.06 -15.13 -39.01
C GLU A 479 10.38 -13.96 -38.29
N VAL A 480 10.14 -14.06 -36.98
CA VAL A 480 9.57 -12.96 -36.19
C VAL A 480 10.54 -11.79 -36.09
N ILE A 481 11.84 -12.05 -35.90
CA ILE A 481 12.87 -11.01 -35.93
C ILE A 481 12.88 -10.33 -37.29
N GLU A 482 12.91 -11.08 -38.39
CA GLU A 482 12.90 -10.53 -39.75
C GLU A 482 11.64 -9.69 -40.03
N LYS A 483 10.47 -10.18 -39.59
CA LYS A 483 9.21 -9.46 -39.74
C LYS A 483 9.19 -8.18 -38.91
N SER A 484 9.56 -8.26 -37.63
CA SER A 484 9.58 -7.10 -36.72
C SER A 484 10.48 -5.99 -37.25
N VAL A 485 11.69 -6.32 -37.73
CA VAL A 485 12.62 -5.39 -38.36
C VAL A 485 11.97 -4.70 -39.58
N LYS A 486 11.24 -5.46 -40.42
CA LYS A 486 10.51 -4.91 -41.58
C LYS A 486 9.25 -4.11 -41.24
N THR A 487 8.63 -4.28 -40.06
CA THR A 487 7.35 -3.63 -39.70
C THR A 487 7.49 -2.38 -38.83
N THR A 488 8.66 -2.16 -38.20
CA THR A 488 8.93 -0.90 -37.49
C THR A 488 9.07 0.24 -38.49
N ASN A 489 8.01 1.00 -38.73
CA ASN A 489 8.13 2.32 -39.32
C ASN A 489 9.04 3.16 -38.41
N CYS A 490 10.25 3.47 -38.86
CA CYS A 490 11.21 4.30 -38.13
C CYS A 490 10.68 5.74 -38.01
N VAL A 491 9.97 6.02 -36.92
CA VAL A 491 9.44 7.34 -36.58
C VAL A 491 10.22 7.95 -35.42
N PHE A 492 10.41 9.27 -35.48
CA PHE A 492 11.14 10.12 -34.54
C PHE A 492 10.17 11.10 -33.90
N GLU A 493 10.43 11.54 -32.68
CA GLU A 493 9.66 12.61 -32.05
C GLU A 493 10.10 13.97 -32.59
N GLY A 494 9.22 14.65 -33.34
CA GLY A 494 9.41 16.03 -33.77
C GLY A 494 8.94 17.04 -32.72
N ILE A 495 8.66 18.27 -33.15
CA ILE A 495 8.27 19.40 -32.28
C ILE A 495 6.80 19.29 -31.82
N ARG A 496 5.91 18.78 -32.68
CA ARG A 496 4.46 18.63 -32.46
C ARG A 496 3.94 17.26 -32.93
N GLU A 497 4.49 16.75 -34.02
CA GLU A 497 4.13 15.47 -34.63
C GLU A 497 5.35 14.56 -34.80
N THR A 498 5.10 13.29 -35.10
CA THR A 498 6.15 12.31 -35.40
C THR A 498 6.72 12.49 -36.79
N VAL A 499 8.04 12.36 -36.93
CA VAL A 499 8.78 12.52 -38.19
C VAL A 499 9.26 11.15 -38.67
N THR A 500 9.07 10.83 -39.94
CA THR A 500 9.54 9.57 -40.54
C THR A 500 11.01 9.68 -40.99
N ALA A 501 11.74 8.55 -41.02
CA ALA A 501 13.10 8.51 -41.58
C ALA A 501 13.16 9.06 -43.02
N LYS A 502 12.12 8.80 -43.82
CA LYS A 502 12.02 9.35 -45.17
C LYS A 502 11.98 10.88 -45.18
N GLN A 503 11.19 11.50 -44.31
CA GLN A 503 11.14 12.97 -44.18
C GLN A 503 12.50 13.55 -43.78
N LEU A 504 13.28 12.86 -42.93
CA LEU A 504 14.62 13.29 -42.55
C LEU A 504 15.62 13.18 -43.72
N VAL A 505 15.50 12.15 -44.57
CA VAL A 505 16.32 12.03 -45.80
C VAL A 505 15.94 13.13 -46.80
N ASP A 506 14.64 13.37 -47.02
CA ASP A 506 14.15 14.42 -47.92
C ASP A 506 14.56 15.83 -47.45
N ALA A 507 14.86 15.98 -46.16
CA ALA A 507 15.38 17.20 -45.54
C ALA A 507 16.92 17.25 -45.45
N ASP A 508 17.65 16.32 -46.08
CA ASP A 508 19.12 16.20 -46.03
C ASP A 508 19.68 16.15 -44.58
N ILE A 509 18.90 15.63 -43.61
CA ILE A 509 19.31 15.50 -42.19
C ILE A 509 20.03 14.18 -41.94
N ILE A 510 19.54 13.09 -42.54
CA ILE A 510 20.17 11.76 -42.47
C ILE A 510 20.48 11.26 -43.89
N SER A 511 21.53 10.44 -44.03
CA SER A 511 21.88 9.85 -45.32
C SER A 511 20.94 8.68 -45.67
N LYS A 512 20.88 8.34 -46.98
CA LYS A 512 20.17 7.15 -47.44
C LYS A 512 20.74 5.86 -46.84
N GLU A 513 22.04 5.82 -46.57
CA GLU A 513 22.70 4.67 -45.91
C GLU A 513 22.19 4.47 -44.49
N VAL A 514 22.05 5.56 -43.72
CA VAL A 514 21.48 5.52 -42.34
C VAL A 514 20.02 5.07 -42.37
N MET A 515 19.24 5.52 -43.36
CA MET A 515 17.86 5.04 -43.54
C MET A 515 17.81 3.55 -43.85
N GLU A 516 18.67 3.04 -44.73
CA GLU A 516 18.74 1.60 -45.01
C GLU A 516 19.17 0.79 -43.79
N ASP A 517 20.10 1.32 -42.98
CA ASP A 517 20.55 0.65 -41.76
C ASP A 517 19.48 0.67 -40.65
N LEU A 518 18.64 1.71 -40.60
CA LEU A 518 17.43 1.76 -39.79
C LEU A 518 16.39 0.73 -40.25
N GLU A 519 16.11 0.64 -41.56
CA GLU A 519 15.16 -0.33 -42.13
C GLU A 519 15.62 -1.79 -41.99
N LYS A 520 16.94 -2.02 -42.02
CA LYS A 520 17.56 -3.34 -41.79
C LYS A 520 17.76 -3.66 -40.30
N GLY A 521 17.44 -2.72 -39.41
CA GLY A 521 17.55 -2.88 -37.95
C GLY A 521 18.98 -3.00 -37.43
N LYS A 522 19.97 -2.49 -38.17
CA LYS A 522 21.38 -2.42 -37.74
C LYS A 522 21.64 -1.25 -36.79
N THR A 523 20.93 -0.15 -37.00
CA THR A 523 20.99 1.05 -36.16
C THR A 523 19.60 1.29 -35.58
N SER A 524 19.54 1.69 -34.31
CA SER A 524 18.28 1.99 -33.64
C SER A 524 17.91 3.48 -33.74
N VAL A 525 16.62 3.79 -33.65
CA VAL A 525 16.12 5.18 -33.59
C VAL A 525 16.77 5.97 -32.44
N LYS A 526 17.04 5.31 -31.30
CA LYS A 526 17.68 5.93 -30.13
C LYS A 526 19.13 6.32 -30.40
N GLU A 527 19.88 5.51 -31.15
CA GLU A 527 21.26 5.83 -31.53
C GLU A 527 21.32 7.01 -32.51
N VAL A 528 20.37 7.07 -33.45
CA VAL A 528 20.27 8.21 -34.38
C VAL A 528 19.85 9.50 -33.65
N ILE A 529 18.97 9.43 -32.64
CA ILE A 529 18.62 10.59 -31.80
C ILE A 529 19.80 11.03 -30.91
N ALA A 530 20.66 10.11 -30.49
CA ALA A 530 21.83 10.43 -29.69
C ALA A 530 22.89 11.21 -30.48
N ASP A 531 22.84 11.18 -31.81
CA ASP A 531 23.65 12.06 -32.65
C ASP A 531 23.14 13.50 -32.52
N GLU A 532 23.97 14.37 -31.92
CA GLU A 532 23.66 15.79 -31.75
C GLU A 532 23.34 16.48 -33.08
N SER A 533 23.93 16.03 -34.19
CA SER A 533 23.67 16.60 -35.51
C SER A 533 22.23 16.39 -35.97
N VAL A 534 21.58 15.30 -35.55
CA VAL A 534 20.18 14.98 -35.88
C VAL A 534 19.22 15.53 -34.82
N HIS A 535 19.58 15.44 -33.53
CA HIS A 535 18.73 15.91 -32.42
C HIS A 535 18.38 17.40 -32.55
N VAL A 536 19.35 18.22 -32.97
CA VAL A 536 19.16 19.66 -33.20
C VAL A 536 18.07 19.92 -34.26
N TYR A 537 17.93 19.05 -35.27
CA TYR A 537 16.89 19.23 -36.28
C TYR A 537 15.53 18.65 -35.86
N LEU A 538 15.48 17.70 -34.94
CA LEU A 538 14.21 17.16 -34.44
C LEU A 538 13.49 18.14 -33.50
N GLN A 539 14.19 18.67 -32.49
CA GLN A 539 13.59 19.50 -31.44
C GLN A 539 14.27 20.85 -31.21
N GLY A 540 15.43 21.11 -31.82
CA GLY A 540 16.22 22.32 -31.61
C GLY A 540 17.19 22.23 -30.44
N LYS A 541 18.12 23.19 -30.39
CA LYS A 541 18.93 23.49 -29.21
C LYS A 541 18.07 24.17 -28.14
N ASP A 542 18.50 24.05 -26.88
CA ASP A 542 17.80 24.68 -25.77
C ASP A 542 17.73 26.20 -25.93
N SER A 543 16.52 26.74 -25.77
CA SER A 543 16.27 28.17 -25.74
C SER A 543 16.41 28.73 -24.32
N ILE A 544 16.38 30.06 -24.19
CA ILE A 544 16.45 30.73 -22.87
C ILE A 544 15.24 30.30 -22.05
N ALA A 545 15.43 29.40 -21.08
CA ALA A 545 14.35 28.78 -20.32
C ALA A 545 13.78 29.68 -19.19
N GLY A 546 14.60 30.56 -18.63
CA GLY A 546 14.28 31.31 -17.42
C GLY A 546 15.38 32.27 -17.01
N ILE A 547 15.33 32.73 -15.77
CA ILE A 547 16.31 33.64 -15.18
C ILE A 547 16.91 32.98 -13.94
N LEU A 548 18.23 33.07 -13.80
CA LEU A 548 18.96 32.71 -12.58
C LEU A 548 19.30 33.99 -11.81
N LEU A 549 18.79 34.12 -10.59
CA LEU A 549 19.11 35.23 -9.70
C LEU A 549 20.46 35.02 -8.99
N PRO A 550 21.12 36.09 -8.49
CA PRO A 550 22.41 35.98 -7.81
C PRO A 550 22.41 35.09 -6.55
N ASP A 551 21.25 34.87 -5.93
CA ASP A 551 21.05 33.95 -4.80
C ASP A 551 20.88 32.47 -5.25
N SER A 552 21.21 32.17 -6.50
CA SER A 552 21.02 30.87 -7.17
C SER A 552 19.55 30.46 -7.33
N GLN A 553 18.59 31.37 -7.16
CA GLN A 553 17.18 31.06 -7.42
C GLN A 553 16.89 31.05 -8.93
N ILE A 554 16.45 29.90 -9.44
CA ILE A 554 15.93 29.76 -10.81
C ILE A 554 14.45 30.17 -10.83
N MET A 555 14.07 30.98 -11.82
CA MET A 555 12.71 31.47 -11.99
C MET A 555 12.28 31.39 -13.46
N SER A 556 11.01 31.05 -13.70
CA SER A 556 10.47 31.12 -15.06
C SER A 556 10.35 32.58 -15.52
N ILE A 557 10.38 32.82 -16.83
CA ILE A 557 10.30 34.16 -17.41
C ILE A 557 9.00 34.87 -16.98
N TYR A 558 7.89 34.12 -16.95
CA TYR A 558 6.60 34.64 -16.53
C TYR A 558 6.55 34.99 -15.03
N GLN A 559 7.16 34.16 -14.17
CA GLN A 559 7.27 34.48 -12.74
C GLN A 559 8.16 35.71 -12.50
N ALA A 560 9.25 35.85 -13.27
CA ALA A 560 10.12 37.01 -13.18
C ALA A 560 9.40 38.31 -13.56
N LYS A 561 8.51 38.26 -14.57
CA LYS A 561 7.58 39.36 -14.89
C LYS A 561 6.66 39.68 -13.71
N GLN A 562 6.00 38.69 -13.12
CA GLN A 562 5.05 38.90 -12.02
C GLN A 562 5.71 39.50 -10.77
N LYS A 563 6.97 39.13 -10.50
CA LYS A 563 7.74 39.65 -9.36
C LYS A 563 8.50 40.94 -9.68
N GLY A 564 8.30 41.53 -10.87
CA GLY A 564 8.98 42.76 -11.29
C GLY A 564 10.50 42.62 -11.47
N LYS A 565 11.01 41.40 -11.62
CA LYS A 565 12.43 41.10 -11.90
C LYS A 565 12.78 41.23 -13.37
N LEU A 566 11.77 41.15 -14.25
CA LEU A 566 11.92 41.37 -15.69
C LEU A 566 10.84 42.34 -16.17
N MET A 567 11.22 43.30 -17.01
CA MET A 567 10.28 44.24 -17.61
C MET A 567 9.23 43.50 -18.44
N PRO A 568 7.93 43.88 -18.38
CA PRO A 568 6.87 43.18 -19.10
C PRO A 568 7.10 43.02 -20.61
N GLY A 569 7.73 44.02 -21.25
CA GLY A 569 8.12 43.96 -22.66
C GLY A 569 9.16 42.87 -22.93
N THR A 570 10.29 42.89 -22.21
CA THR A 570 11.35 41.89 -22.32
C THR A 570 10.86 40.47 -22.02
N ALA A 571 10.01 40.33 -21.00
CA ALA A 571 9.41 39.03 -20.66
C ALA A 571 8.55 38.46 -21.78
N LEU A 572 7.75 39.31 -22.43
CA LEU A 572 6.93 38.90 -23.56
C LEU A 572 7.79 38.45 -24.75
N ILE A 573 8.86 39.20 -25.07
CA ILE A 573 9.77 38.88 -26.18
C ILE A 573 10.40 37.49 -25.98
N LEU A 574 10.90 37.19 -24.78
CA LEU A 574 11.52 35.90 -24.50
C LEU A 574 10.51 34.75 -24.49
N LEU A 575 9.29 34.97 -23.98
CA LEU A 575 8.23 33.97 -24.03
C LEU A 575 7.74 33.71 -25.47
N GLU A 576 7.65 34.74 -26.31
CA GLU A 576 7.36 34.61 -27.74
C GLU A 576 8.45 33.81 -28.46
N ALA A 577 9.72 34.05 -28.13
CA ALA A 577 10.84 33.27 -28.66
C ALA A 577 10.76 31.79 -28.24
N GLN A 578 10.41 31.49 -26.98
CA GLN A 578 10.15 30.11 -26.54
C GLN A 578 9.03 29.45 -27.35
N ALA A 579 7.88 30.13 -27.49
CA ALA A 579 6.74 29.63 -28.25
C ALA A 579 7.09 29.36 -29.72
N ALA A 580 7.86 30.26 -30.35
CA ALA A 580 8.25 30.15 -31.76
C ALA A 580 9.38 29.15 -32.04
N THR A 581 10.12 28.72 -31.00
CA THR A 581 11.19 27.71 -31.10
C THR A 581 10.74 26.30 -30.74
N GLY A 582 9.51 26.17 -30.25
CA GLY A 582 8.85 24.88 -30.06
C GLY A 582 8.05 24.81 -28.78
N PHE A 583 8.55 25.30 -27.65
CA PHE A 583 7.94 24.98 -26.36
C PHE A 583 8.05 26.13 -25.36
N ILE A 584 7.02 26.31 -24.55
CA ILE A 584 7.11 27.08 -23.30
C ILE A 584 7.79 26.19 -22.26
N ILE A 585 8.85 26.72 -21.64
CA ILE A 585 9.72 25.93 -20.76
C ILE A 585 9.43 26.26 -19.30
N ASP A 586 9.25 25.22 -18.49
CA ASP A 586 9.32 25.28 -17.04
C ASP A 586 10.73 24.88 -16.60
N PRO A 587 11.61 25.85 -16.24
CA PRO A 587 13.00 25.56 -15.90
C PRO A 587 13.16 24.85 -14.56
N ILE A 588 12.13 24.86 -13.70
CA ILE A 588 12.18 24.23 -12.37
C ILE A 588 11.84 22.74 -12.49
N GLY A 589 10.78 22.43 -13.24
CA GLY A 589 10.36 21.05 -13.50
C GLY A 589 11.09 20.35 -14.65
N ASN A 590 11.90 21.09 -15.42
CA ASN A 590 12.48 20.66 -16.69
C ASN A 590 11.42 20.09 -17.66
N ARG A 591 10.32 20.83 -17.85
CA ARG A 591 9.19 20.42 -18.68
C ARG A 591 8.98 21.38 -19.84
N LYS A 592 8.58 20.83 -20.98
CA LYS A 592 8.29 21.55 -22.23
C LYS A 592 6.78 21.44 -22.50
N PHE A 593 6.13 22.55 -22.81
CA PHE A 593 4.68 22.62 -23.02
C PHE A 593 4.32 23.31 -24.33
N SER A 594 3.18 22.91 -24.92
CA SER A 594 2.45 23.77 -25.86
C SER A 594 1.97 25.03 -25.13
N VAL A 595 1.63 26.11 -25.84
CA VAL A 595 1.14 27.33 -25.18
C VAL A 595 -0.14 27.05 -24.38
N ASP A 596 -1.04 26.25 -24.92
CA ASP A 596 -2.31 25.92 -24.26
C ASP A 596 -2.12 25.07 -23.01
N ASP A 597 -1.22 24.09 -23.05
CA ASP A 597 -0.93 23.27 -21.88
C ASP A 597 -0.13 24.05 -20.83
N ALA A 598 0.73 25.00 -21.25
CA ALA A 598 1.42 25.90 -20.33
C ALA A 598 0.44 26.80 -19.55
N VAL A 599 -0.65 27.25 -20.19
CA VAL A 599 -1.72 28.01 -19.51
C VAL A 599 -2.49 27.11 -18.54
N LYS A 600 -2.87 25.89 -18.94
CA LYS A 600 -3.55 24.92 -18.06
C LYS A 600 -2.69 24.57 -16.85
N ALA A 601 -1.38 24.37 -17.06
CA ALA A 601 -0.39 24.08 -16.03
C ALA A 601 0.03 25.33 -15.21
N LYS A 602 -0.53 26.51 -15.52
CA LYS A 602 -0.24 27.79 -14.86
C LYS A 602 1.25 28.21 -14.91
N ILE A 603 1.98 27.75 -15.93
CA ILE A 603 3.35 28.21 -16.21
C ILE A 603 3.32 29.64 -16.76
N VAL A 604 2.34 29.95 -17.60
CA VAL A 604 2.05 31.29 -18.14
C VAL A 604 0.60 31.69 -17.85
N GLY A 605 0.35 33.00 -17.77
CA GLY A 605 -0.97 33.54 -17.50
C GLY A 605 -1.83 33.76 -18.75
N PRO A 606 -3.15 33.97 -18.55
CA PRO A 606 -4.08 34.27 -19.63
C PRO A 606 -3.80 35.63 -20.29
N ASP A 607 -3.12 36.55 -19.60
CA ASP A 607 -2.76 37.89 -20.07
C ASP A 607 -1.79 37.90 -21.26
N VAL A 608 -0.96 36.87 -21.40
CA VAL A 608 -0.01 36.71 -22.51
C VAL A 608 -0.43 35.64 -23.52
N CYS A 609 -1.43 34.81 -23.19
CA CYS A 609 -1.84 33.64 -23.97
C CYS A 609 -2.11 33.95 -25.45
N GLN A 610 -2.87 35.02 -25.76
CA GLN A 610 -3.21 35.36 -27.14
C GLN A 610 -1.97 35.69 -27.98
N LYS A 611 -0.99 36.39 -27.39
CA LYS A 611 0.27 36.74 -28.08
C LYS A 611 1.15 35.51 -28.27
N LEU A 612 1.24 34.65 -27.25
CA LEU A 612 1.99 33.40 -27.34
C LEU A 612 1.40 32.42 -28.36
N ARG A 613 0.07 32.32 -28.46
CA ARG A 613 -0.60 31.54 -29.52
C ARG A 613 -0.29 32.10 -30.92
N SER A 614 -0.11 33.40 -31.06
CA SER A 614 0.31 33.99 -32.32
C SER A 614 1.75 33.61 -32.66
N ALA A 615 2.66 33.62 -31.69
CA ALA A 615 4.05 33.21 -31.88
C ALA A 615 4.20 31.70 -32.12
N GLU A 616 3.39 30.85 -31.47
CA GLU A 616 3.39 29.39 -31.65
C GLU A 616 3.01 28.96 -33.08
N LYS A 617 2.30 29.81 -33.84
CA LYS A 617 2.06 29.59 -35.27
C LYS A 617 3.34 29.57 -36.10
N ALA A 618 4.45 30.10 -35.61
CA ALA A 618 5.75 29.90 -36.24
C ALA A 618 6.20 28.42 -36.27
N VAL A 619 5.62 27.58 -35.41
CA VAL A 619 5.88 26.14 -35.30
C VAL A 619 4.76 25.33 -35.96
N THR A 620 3.50 25.63 -35.64
CA THR A 620 2.35 24.90 -36.20
C THR A 620 1.94 25.36 -37.60
N GLY A 621 2.54 26.47 -38.06
CA GLY A 621 2.28 27.13 -39.32
C GLY A 621 1.09 28.11 -39.30
N TYR A 622 1.12 29.02 -40.27
CA TYR A 622 0.10 30.04 -40.48
C TYR A 622 -0.90 29.55 -41.52
N LYS A 623 -2.19 29.74 -41.27
CA LYS A 623 -3.21 29.39 -42.25
C LYS A 623 -3.33 30.53 -43.27
N ASN A 624 -3.05 30.24 -44.54
CA ASN A 624 -3.23 31.19 -45.64
C ASN A 624 -4.74 31.46 -45.82
N PRO A 625 -5.22 32.72 -45.73
CA PRO A 625 -6.64 33.05 -45.85
C PRO A 625 -7.28 32.70 -47.21
N TYR A 626 -6.47 32.57 -48.27
CA TYR A 626 -6.96 32.39 -49.64
C TYR A 626 -7.24 30.92 -50.01
N ASP A 627 -6.40 29.99 -49.55
CA ASP A 627 -6.48 28.55 -49.91
C ASP A 627 -6.57 27.63 -48.69
N GLY A 628 -6.43 28.18 -47.47
CA GLY A 628 -6.44 27.43 -46.23
C GLY A 628 -5.19 26.57 -45.97
N GLN A 629 -4.17 26.64 -46.83
CA GLN A 629 -2.93 25.89 -46.67
C GLN A 629 -2.10 26.42 -45.52
N ILE A 630 -1.32 25.54 -44.89
CA ILE A 630 -0.38 25.88 -43.83
C ILE A 630 0.90 26.40 -44.51
N ILE A 631 1.28 27.63 -44.18
CA ILE A 631 2.51 28.28 -44.68
C ILE A 631 3.48 28.56 -43.52
N SER A 632 4.77 28.63 -43.85
CA SER A 632 5.85 28.93 -42.90
C SER A 632 5.81 30.37 -42.37
N LEU A 633 6.56 30.63 -41.29
CA LEU A 633 6.73 31.96 -40.72
C LEU A 633 7.22 32.98 -41.76
N PHE A 634 8.22 32.61 -42.57
CA PHE A 634 8.78 33.48 -43.59
C PHE A 634 7.77 33.80 -44.71
N GLN A 635 7.03 32.80 -45.17
CA GLN A 635 5.97 33.00 -46.17
C GLN A 635 4.82 33.85 -45.63
N ALA A 636 4.46 33.68 -44.35
CA ALA A 636 3.47 34.53 -43.69
C ALA A 636 3.94 35.99 -43.62
N MET A 637 5.23 36.22 -43.40
CA MET A 637 5.84 37.55 -43.41
C MET A 637 5.86 38.17 -44.80
N GLN A 638 6.16 37.40 -45.85
CA GLN A 638 6.09 37.87 -47.24
C GLN A 638 4.66 38.23 -47.68
N LYS A 639 3.65 37.60 -47.09
CA LYS A 639 2.23 37.85 -47.35
C LYS A 639 1.59 38.85 -46.37
N ASP A 640 2.41 39.55 -45.58
CA ASP A 640 1.99 40.54 -44.58
C ASP A 640 0.94 40.01 -43.57
N LEU A 641 0.93 38.69 -43.29
CA LEU A 641 0.07 38.08 -42.26
C LEU A 641 0.62 38.27 -40.84
N ILE A 642 1.90 38.62 -40.75
CA ILE A 642 2.62 38.96 -39.51
C ILE A 642 3.44 40.23 -39.77
N VAL A 643 3.51 41.10 -38.76
CA VAL A 643 4.35 42.31 -38.81
C VAL A 643 5.81 41.91 -39.02
N LYS A 644 6.49 42.54 -39.98
CA LYS A 644 7.87 42.17 -40.38
C LYS A 644 8.84 42.10 -39.20
N ASP A 645 8.91 43.15 -38.37
CA ASP A 645 9.82 43.19 -37.21
C ASP A 645 9.55 42.06 -36.20
N HIS A 646 8.28 41.69 -36.04
CA HIS A 646 7.90 40.56 -35.19
C HIS A 646 8.33 39.24 -35.83
N GLY A 647 8.12 39.06 -37.14
CA GLY A 647 8.55 37.88 -37.90
C GLY A 647 10.06 37.67 -37.89
N ILE A 648 10.83 38.75 -38.10
CA ILE A 648 12.30 38.75 -38.07
C ILE A 648 12.81 38.22 -36.73
N ARG A 649 12.31 38.75 -35.61
CA ARG A 649 12.68 38.29 -34.25
C ARG A 649 12.41 36.80 -34.03
N LEU A 650 11.30 36.28 -34.55
CA LEU A 650 10.96 34.86 -34.42
C LEU A 650 11.87 33.98 -35.31
N LEU A 651 12.24 34.46 -36.50
CA LEU A 651 13.20 33.78 -37.39
C LEU A 651 14.60 33.71 -36.75
N GLU A 652 15.08 34.81 -36.16
CA GLU A 652 16.34 34.84 -35.41
C GLU A 652 16.35 33.79 -34.29
N ALA A 653 15.28 33.73 -33.50
CA ALA A 653 15.16 32.74 -32.43
C ALA A 653 15.20 31.31 -32.97
N GLN A 654 14.56 31.02 -34.10
CA GLN A 654 14.60 29.69 -34.74
C GLN A 654 16.02 29.34 -35.22
N ILE A 655 16.70 30.27 -35.92
CA ILE A 655 18.07 30.04 -36.41
C ILE A 655 19.04 29.82 -35.25
N ALA A 656 18.97 30.66 -34.21
CA ALA A 656 19.82 30.53 -33.01
C ALA A 656 19.62 29.19 -32.29
N THR A 657 18.42 28.60 -32.40
CA THR A 657 18.07 27.31 -31.79
C THR A 657 18.19 26.12 -32.73
N GLY A 658 18.89 26.26 -33.86
CA GLY A 658 19.33 25.11 -34.68
C GLY A 658 18.84 25.08 -36.12
N GLY A 659 17.90 25.94 -36.52
CA GLY A 659 17.43 26.01 -37.90
C GLY A 659 15.97 26.43 -38.04
N ILE A 660 15.55 26.65 -39.28
CA ILE A 660 14.19 27.08 -39.63
C ILE A 660 13.22 25.92 -39.41
N ILE A 661 12.04 26.20 -38.85
CA ILE A 661 11.03 25.16 -38.60
C ILE A 661 10.18 24.91 -39.85
N ASP A 662 10.05 23.64 -40.25
CA ASP A 662 9.06 23.18 -41.22
C ASP A 662 7.74 22.89 -40.50
N PRO A 663 6.69 23.72 -40.66
CA PRO A 663 5.45 23.55 -39.93
C PRO A 663 4.62 22.36 -40.39
N VAL A 664 4.88 21.83 -41.60
CA VAL A 664 4.13 20.69 -42.16
C VAL A 664 4.71 19.37 -41.67
N ASN A 665 6.05 19.29 -41.61
CA ASN A 665 6.73 18.06 -41.19
C ASN A 665 7.19 18.11 -39.72
N SER A 666 6.86 19.18 -38.98
CA SER A 666 7.08 19.31 -37.55
C SER A 666 8.53 19.07 -37.08
N HIS A 667 9.52 19.48 -37.88
CA HIS A 667 10.94 19.44 -37.53
C HIS A 667 11.67 20.64 -38.13
N ARG A 668 12.90 20.89 -37.69
CA ARG A 668 13.76 21.93 -38.24
C ARG A 668 14.48 21.43 -39.46
N ILE A 669 14.69 22.31 -40.41
CA ILE A 669 15.40 22.04 -41.65
C ILE A 669 16.66 22.89 -41.75
N PRO A 670 17.74 22.36 -42.36
CA PRO A 670 18.93 23.15 -42.67
C PRO A 670 18.60 24.34 -43.57
N VAL A 671 19.39 25.42 -43.46
CA VAL A 671 19.18 26.67 -44.22
C VAL A 671 19.11 26.44 -45.74
N HIS A 672 19.98 25.59 -46.28
CA HIS A 672 19.99 25.29 -47.71
C HIS A 672 18.72 24.54 -48.18
N VAL A 673 18.08 23.74 -47.31
CA VAL A 673 16.79 23.09 -47.59
C VAL A 673 15.66 24.09 -47.43
N ALA A 674 15.75 25.01 -46.46
CA ALA A 674 14.79 26.09 -46.28
C ALA A 674 14.72 27.00 -47.52
N TYR A 675 15.85 27.27 -48.18
CA TYR A 675 15.88 27.99 -49.46
C TYR A 675 15.13 27.23 -50.55
N LYS A 676 15.40 25.93 -50.73
CA LYS A 676 14.71 25.08 -51.72
C LYS A 676 13.19 25.04 -51.49
N LYS A 677 12.75 25.03 -50.23
CA LYS A 677 11.32 25.03 -49.84
C LYS A 677 10.67 26.41 -49.83
N GLY A 678 11.44 27.49 -50.00
CA GLY A 678 10.94 28.87 -49.89
C GLY A 678 10.50 29.25 -48.47
N TYR A 679 11.03 28.57 -47.45
CA TYR A 679 10.80 28.90 -46.03
C TYR A 679 11.82 29.91 -45.49
N PHE A 680 12.82 30.26 -46.31
CA PHE A 680 13.84 31.26 -46.02
C PHE A 680 14.48 31.69 -47.35
N ASN A 681 15.23 32.80 -47.37
CA ASN A 681 15.98 33.24 -48.54
C ASN A 681 17.36 33.84 -48.16
N GLU A 682 18.23 34.00 -49.16
CA GLU A 682 19.59 34.53 -48.95
C GLU A 682 19.58 35.98 -48.45
N GLU A 683 18.71 36.83 -48.99
CA GLU A 683 18.56 38.23 -48.57
C GLU A 683 18.27 38.34 -47.07
N MET A 684 17.33 37.56 -46.54
CA MET A 684 17.01 37.56 -45.11
C MET A 684 18.16 36.97 -44.29
N ASN A 685 18.89 35.98 -44.81
CA ASN A 685 20.06 35.45 -44.11
C ASN A 685 21.17 36.49 -43.94
N GLU A 686 21.39 37.34 -44.96
CA GLU A 686 22.33 38.46 -44.86
C GLU A 686 21.88 39.49 -43.82
N ILE A 687 20.59 39.85 -43.82
CA ILE A 687 19.99 40.76 -42.82
C ILE A 687 20.19 40.23 -41.39
N LEU A 688 19.93 38.94 -41.15
CA LEU A 688 20.06 38.35 -39.82
C LEU A 688 21.52 38.11 -39.38
N ALA A 689 22.45 38.05 -40.33
CA ALA A 689 23.88 37.86 -40.06
C ALA A 689 24.58 39.16 -39.64
N ASP A 690 24.12 40.32 -40.12
CA ASP A 690 24.74 41.62 -39.82
C ASP A 690 24.57 41.99 -38.33
N PRO A 691 25.68 42.20 -37.58
CA PRO A 691 25.61 42.64 -36.19
C PRO A 691 25.25 44.12 -35.99
N SER A 692 25.24 44.93 -37.06
CA SER A 692 25.06 46.38 -37.02
C SER A 692 23.65 46.87 -37.35
N ASP A 693 22.76 45.96 -37.76
CA ASP A 693 21.35 46.26 -38.03
C ASP A 693 20.56 46.33 -36.70
N ASP A 694 19.54 47.20 -36.64
CA ASP A 694 18.77 47.58 -35.44
C ASP A 694 17.99 46.41 -34.78
N THR A 695 18.16 45.17 -35.28
CA THR A 695 17.47 43.96 -34.84
C THR A 695 17.97 43.42 -33.48
N LYS A 696 19.21 43.72 -33.07
CA LYS A 696 19.84 43.11 -31.87
C LYS A 696 19.61 43.82 -30.53
N ASP A 697 19.02 45.02 -30.51
CA ASP A 697 18.83 45.81 -29.27
C ASP A 697 17.78 45.26 -28.29
N SER A 698 17.10 44.15 -28.62
CA SER A 698 15.92 43.69 -27.87
C SER A 698 16.16 42.56 -26.85
N LEU A 699 17.34 41.91 -26.85
CA LEU A 699 17.57 40.67 -26.07
C LEU A 699 18.64 40.76 -24.97
N THR A 700 19.35 41.89 -24.81
CA THR A 700 20.31 42.06 -23.70
C THR A 700 19.67 42.82 -22.54
N PRO A 701 19.54 42.21 -21.34
CA PRO A 701 19.23 42.98 -20.13
C PRO A 701 20.46 43.85 -19.85
N THR A 702 20.31 45.18 -19.94
CA THR A 702 21.34 46.10 -19.47
C THR A 702 21.60 45.83 -17.98
N PRO A 703 22.86 45.78 -17.52
CA PRO A 703 23.14 45.67 -16.10
C PRO A 703 22.57 46.93 -15.44
N MET A 704 21.62 46.74 -14.50
CA MET A 704 21.17 47.84 -13.65
C MET A 704 22.42 48.41 -12.97
N ARG A 705 22.78 49.65 -13.30
CA ARG A 705 23.80 50.39 -12.55
C ARG A 705 23.31 50.49 -11.10
N THR A 706 24.23 50.15 -10.20
CA THR A 706 24.13 50.11 -8.72
C THR A 706 23.32 51.22 -8.10
#